data_AF-A0A4R4SAD9-F1
#
_entry.id   AF-A0A4R4SAD9-F1
#
_cell.length_a   1.000
_cell.length_b   1.000
_cell.length_c   1.000
_cell.angle_alpha   90.00
_cell.angle_beta   90.00
_cell.angle_gamma   90.00
#
_symmetry.space_group_name_H-M   'P 1'
#
loop_
_entity.id
_entity.type
_entity.pdbx_description
1 polymer ?
#
loop_
_entity_poly.entity_id
_entity_poly.type
_entity_poly.pdbx_seq_one_letter_code
_entity_poly.pdbx_strand_id
1 'polypeptide(L)'
;MNRTVNPLASRTAAGGTAASTAIALSAPCTMVRPNGPRPANAASTCSGLWSPLTSANRATCPASRRNPCALSTVDHPRRPVLGESLPAATTSVNGAPTAASKSMTMGARCGSMAETASDTGGCFPMAFREYVLWRRGTVSVEALHALRASRTWAALAEVDVAEAALADAAERVSAALFSRVPELGARERGLVLRVRRRLHNDRPSATDLAAARAVLDEPGRSLLAQWGSLREARDAHLAEAEGALAEELMAARLALAKQLDGDLLDGILLSGRTLLESVTAYRDAVAASGGAAPGKRLRTAEKTALAYLTRSACKPTPFGRFTEVGAQPWTAGPGEPGVVSRRARLNRGLLTWMASEVVDLPGMDEVVQVRLNSTLRVSGDRVEFFQRGRDGRADGLRGERFGAVPLSAALRLVMEVLAEGARSKAELVAVLAARSGQPVAGVERFVAKLVKAGVCHTDLGVPDQEPTPAGRMAEVLHRSADPRAAGLAALFERLQRAEDEFPGAALPRRIALLAQLDGLRREFVAQAEVAPEVAGQTSDRALVFEDTGRSGPAAGWNPAALESVADEFAVLGGLLPLVDDSTLVRLGLYAHFTATRGGPTPILDYYRDVVALGAQGISSVMTAQGDPAAETVRQRRAQLVARLAELATAPGEVVDLDLDWARRFVGSLPGSLGVDGGFAARVQLADGTVVLNSVMSGQGVFYSRFCDLLPPEPNGWSLAGAVRAAIEPRQMDLTAVLGLNIAVHPPLAPLELRYPRVVSPGAAHTLAELTVEADHATRRLVLRSTRDGRIVQLTPMSFLFPAAGPMLYRFLCAFAPIVGARRGWWHRLPADVPRVPRLTLGGLVLDRRAWRLPAGPLDLPTTAETVAELRAVRRWQRDLGIDDECFFTVREAPAPDAGDWVAQTRRWARQARQARLSKRHYLHFGSPLLLNVFLRQLPREADGSVVVLEEALPAPASAPRPATGGAEEYVIEYVAG
;
A
#
# COMPACT_ATOMS: atom_id res chain seq x y z
N MET A 1 48.04 37.78 -19.50
CA MET A 1 48.96 38.94 -19.48
C MET A 1 48.27 40.12 -18.81
N ASN A 2 49.04 41.14 -18.43
CA ASN A 2 48.69 42.51 -18.00
C ASN A 2 47.38 43.10 -18.60
N ARG A 3 46.65 44.05 -17.97
CA ARG A 3 46.84 44.77 -16.67
C ARG A 3 45.53 45.47 -16.20
N THR A 4 45.60 46.04 -15.00
CA THR A 4 44.86 47.18 -14.38
C THR A 4 44.38 48.30 -15.35
N VAL A 5 43.46 49.23 -15.04
CA VAL A 5 43.17 49.95 -13.76
C VAL A 5 41.69 50.42 -13.65
N ASN A 6 41.28 50.81 -12.43
CA ASN A 6 40.09 51.64 -12.07
C ASN A 6 40.24 53.11 -12.59
N PRO A 7 39.21 54.01 -12.62
CA PRO A 7 38.62 54.58 -11.39
C PRO A 7 37.15 55.11 -11.40
N LEU A 8 36.72 55.51 -10.19
CA LEU A 8 35.79 56.57 -9.70
C LEU A 8 35.26 57.64 -10.71
N ALA A 9 34.13 58.36 -10.51
CA ALA A 9 33.40 58.67 -9.26
C ALA A 9 31.88 59.05 -9.38
N SER A 10 31.12 58.74 -8.32
CA SER A 10 30.04 59.53 -7.65
C SER A 10 28.89 60.29 -8.38
N ARG A 11 27.64 59.89 -8.01
CA ARG A 11 26.44 60.73 -7.68
C ARG A 11 25.75 61.54 -8.82
N THR A 12 24.41 61.72 -8.88
CA THR A 12 23.31 61.42 -7.93
C THR A 12 21.93 61.20 -8.61
N ALA A 13 21.17 60.22 -8.10
CA ALA A 13 19.69 60.15 -7.91
C ALA A 13 18.63 60.39 -9.04
N ALA A 14 17.63 59.48 -9.01
CA ALA A 14 16.17 59.65 -9.22
C ALA A 14 15.52 59.27 -10.58
N GLY A 15 14.55 58.32 -10.50
CA GLY A 15 13.62 57.90 -11.58
C GLY A 15 14.18 56.84 -12.54
N GLY A 16 13.43 55.81 -12.98
CA GLY A 16 12.13 55.31 -12.52
C GLY A 16 11.43 54.39 -13.54
N THR A 17 11.21 53.10 -13.21
CA THR A 17 10.43 52.08 -13.97
C THR A 17 10.92 51.72 -15.40
N ALA A 18 10.78 50.49 -15.92
CA ALA A 18 10.47 49.18 -15.31
C ALA A 18 10.92 48.02 -16.24
N ALA A 19 11.39 46.91 -15.65
CA ALA A 19 11.36 45.55 -16.21
C ALA A 19 11.80 44.55 -15.13
N SER A 20 10.97 43.55 -14.78
CA SER A 20 11.40 42.47 -13.88
C SER A 20 10.59 41.19 -14.13
N THR A 21 11.29 40.09 -14.39
CA THR A 21 10.70 38.81 -14.79
C THR A 21 10.36 37.97 -13.56
N ALA A 22 9.07 37.77 -13.30
CA ALA A 22 8.61 37.03 -12.13
C ALA A 22 8.77 35.51 -12.28
N ILE A 23 9.38 34.86 -11.28
CA ILE A 23 9.53 33.40 -11.19
C ILE A 23 8.36 32.84 -10.39
N ALA A 24 7.62 31.89 -10.98
CA ALA A 24 6.43 31.31 -10.37
C ALA A 24 6.77 30.24 -9.31
N LEU A 25 6.25 30.42 -8.08
CA LEU A 25 6.24 29.42 -7.01
C LEU A 25 4.83 28.84 -6.87
N SER A 26 4.71 27.51 -6.81
CA SER A 26 3.43 26.82 -6.67
C SER A 26 3.03 26.59 -5.22
N ALA A 27 1.80 27.00 -4.88
CA ALA A 27 1.14 26.80 -3.59
C ALA A 27 -0.34 26.41 -3.85
N PRO A 28 -1.05 25.76 -2.90
CA PRO A 28 -2.25 25.00 -3.21
C PRO A 28 -3.51 25.86 -3.43
N CYS A 29 -4.42 25.35 -4.25
CA CYS A 29 -5.68 26.02 -4.61
C CYS A 29 -6.72 26.01 -3.47
N THR A 30 -7.14 27.19 -3.02
CA THR A 30 -8.41 27.40 -2.32
C THR A 30 -9.56 27.63 -3.32
N MET A 31 -10.78 27.23 -2.97
CA MET A 31 -11.97 27.49 -3.79
C MET A 31 -12.53 28.89 -3.56
N VAL A 32 -12.89 29.60 -4.65
CA VAL A 32 -13.70 30.83 -4.61
C VAL A 32 -14.73 30.77 -5.74
N ARG A 33 -15.98 31.17 -5.44
CA ARG A 33 -17.08 31.27 -6.43
C ARG A 33 -17.01 32.63 -7.15
N PRO A 34 -17.26 32.69 -8.48
CA PRO A 34 -17.63 33.92 -9.15
C PRO A 34 -19.16 34.07 -9.29
N ASN A 35 -19.69 35.24 -8.93
CA ASN A 35 -20.95 35.74 -9.50
C ASN A 35 -20.68 36.37 -10.88
N GLY A 36 -21.73 36.61 -11.68
CA GLY A 36 -21.65 37.24 -13.01
C GLY A 36 -21.38 38.76 -12.99
N PRO A 37 -21.54 39.49 -14.13
CA PRO A 37 -22.53 39.24 -15.19
C PRO A 37 -21.97 39.12 -16.64
N ARG A 38 -22.89 39.01 -17.63
CA ARG A 38 -22.66 38.98 -19.10
C ARG A 38 -22.71 40.39 -19.73
N PRO A 39 -22.25 40.59 -20.99
CA PRO A 39 -23.10 40.44 -22.20
C PRO A 39 -22.72 39.21 -23.07
N ALA A 40 -23.60 38.54 -23.83
CA ALA A 40 -24.19 38.88 -25.15
C ALA A 40 -23.11 39.03 -26.26
N ASN A 41 -23.17 38.35 -27.42
CA ASN A 41 -24.25 37.62 -28.11
C ASN A 41 -23.67 36.56 -29.12
N ALA A 42 -24.37 35.66 -29.83
CA ALA A 42 -25.82 35.37 -29.94
C ALA A 42 -26.17 33.87 -30.25
N ALA A 43 -25.93 33.38 -31.49
CA ALA A 43 -26.46 32.12 -32.06
C ALA A 43 -25.33 31.11 -32.45
N SER A 44 -25.56 29.80 -32.62
CA SER A 44 -26.80 29.10 -32.99
C SER A 44 -27.06 27.73 -32.30
N THR A 45 -28.32 27.55 -31.87
CA THR A 45 -29.22 26.38 -31.96
C THR A 45 -28.67 24.95 -32.25
N CYS A 46 -29.18 23.87 -31.64
CA CYS A 46 -30.32 23.74 -30.70
C CYS A 46 -30.37 22.43 -29.89
N SER A 47 -31.05 22.50 -28.73
CA SER A 47 -31.91 21.49 -28.04
C SER A 47 -31.52 20.00 -27.97
N GLY A 48 -31.76 19.25 -26.88
CA GLY A 48 -32.54 19.43 -25.63
C GLY A 48 -32.81 18.01 -25.05
N LEU A 49 -33.42 17.70 -23.90
CA LEU A 49 -34.15 18.36 -22.79
C LEU A 49 -33.93 17.42 -21.54
N TRP A 50 -34.22 17.69 -20.26
CA TRP A 50 -34.63 18.88 -19.50
C TRP A 50 -34.26 18.74 -17.99
N SER A 51 -34.57 19.76 -17.18
CA SER A 51 -34.21 19.89 -15.75
C SER A 51 -35.16 19.16 -14.77
N PRO A 52 -34.72 18.91 -13.51
CA PRO A 52 -35.57 18.35 -12.45
C PRO A 52 -36.52 19.38 -11.80
N LEU A 53 -37.56 18.87 -11.12
CA LEU A 53 -38.50 19.65 -10.30
C LEU A 53 -38.33 19.34 -8.80
N THR A 54 -38.68 20.32 -7.97
CA THR A 54 -38.64 20.24 -6.49
C THR A 54 -40.04 20.15 -5.90
N SER A 55 -40.17 19.40 -4.80
CA SER A 55 -41.25 19.56 -3.81
C SER A 55 -40.81 18.95 -2.47
N ALA A 56 -41.52 19.26 -1.39
CA ALA A 56 -41.24 18.74 -0.06
C ALA A 56 -42.52 18.67 0.78
N ASN A 57 -42.71 17.59 1.57
CA ASN A 57 -43.22 17.74 2.94
C ASN A 57 -43.10 16.48 3.82
N ARG A 58 -43.35 16.74 5.11
CA ARG A 58 -43.18 15.94 6.34
C ARG A 58 -44.04 14.67 6.48
N ALA A 59 -43.61 13.82 7.43
CA ALA A 59 -44.42 12.93 8.29
C ALA A 59 -45.02 11.66 7.62
N THR A 60 -45.33 10.55 8.33
CA THR A 60 -45.26 10.23 9.77
C THR A 60 -45.01 8.72 9.98
N CYS A 61 -44.57 8.29 11.18
CA CYS A 61 -44.68 6.90 11.64
C CYS A 61 -45.97 6.74 12.49
N PRO A 62 -46.58 5.54 12.57
CA PRO A 62 -46.37 4.72 13.77
C PRO A 62 -46.32 3.20 13.50
N ALA A 63 -46.07 2.40 14.55
CA ALA A 63 -45.99 0.95 14.49
C ALA A 63 -47.27 0.25 15.01
N SER A 64 -47.46 -1.05 14.70
CA SER A 64 -47.31 -2.13 15.71
C SER A 64 -47.95 -3.51 15.38
N ARG A 65 -47.27 -4.57 15.83
CA ARG A 65 -47.78 -5.82 16.46
C ARG A 65 -48.62 -6.89 15.67
N ARG A 66 -48.30 -8.15 16.02
CA ARG A 66 -49.14 -9.39 16.12
C ARG A 66 -49.26 -10.38 14.94
N ASN A 67 -48.49 -11.48 15.08
CA ASN A 67 -48.91 -12.90 14.93
C ASN A 67 -50.22 -13.20 15.72
N PRO A 68 -50.97 -14.32 15.50
CA PRO A 68 -50.45 -15.70 15.27
C PRO A 68 -51.31 -16.69 14.40
N CYS A 69 -50.94 -17.98 14.48
CA CYS A 69 -51.71 -19.22 14.16
C CYS A 69 -51.82 -19.67 12.68
N ALA A 70 -51.98 -20.97 12.36
CA ALA A 70 -51.65 -22.24 13.05
C ALA A 70 -51.88 -23.47 12.10
N LEU A 71 -51.39 -24.67 12.47
CA LEU A 71 -51.68 -26.02 11.89
C LEU A 71 -51.15 -26.25 10.45
N SER A 72 -50.75 -27.44 9.97
CA SER A 72 -50.40 -28.78 10.52
C SER A 72 -49.56 -29.55 9.43
N THR A 73 -49.17 -30.84 9.43
CA THR A 73 -49.47 -32.07 10.20
C THR A 73 -48.34 -33.14 10.01
N VAL A 74 -48.40 -34.26 10.78
CA VAL A 74 -48.13 -35.71 10.46
C VAL A 74 -47.43 -36.05 9.11
N ASP A 75 -46.43 -36.95 8.98
CA ASP A 75 -46.28 -38.29 9.61
C ASP A 75 -44.82 -38.82 9.84
N HIS A 76 -44.70 -40.04 10.38
CA HIS A 76 -43.49 -40.87 10.65
C HIS A 76 -43.62 -42.25 9.89
N PRO A 77 -42.74 -43.31 9.99
CA PRO A 77 -41.77 -43.66 11.07
C PRO A 77 -40.48 -44.47 10.70
N ARG A 78 -39.75 -44.95 11.75
CA ARG A 78 -38.92 -46.19 11.91
C ARG A 78 -37.41 -46.26 11.50
N ARG A 79 -36.65 -46.98 12.36
CA ARG A 79 -35.30 -47.60 12.22
C ARG A 79 -35.44 -49.16 12.20
N PRO A 80 -34.40 -49.98 11.89
CA PRO A 80 -33.30 -50.39 12.81
C PRO A 80 -31.88 -50.26 12.17
N VAL A 81 -30.68 -50.37 12.79
CA VAL A 81 -30.01 -50.99 13.99
C VAL A 81 -29.28 -52.35 13.71
N LEU A 82 -28.02 -52.46 14.19
CA LEU A 82 -27.03 -53.58 14.17
C LEU A 82 -26.23 -53.80 12.85
N GLY A 83 -24.96 -54.28 12.86
CA GLY A 83 -24.13 -54.79 13.98
C GLY A 83 -22.60 -54.80 13.72
N GLU A 84 -21.85 -55.52 14.56
CA GLU A 84 -20.38 -55.42 14.79
C GLU A 84 -19.51 -56.35 13.91
N SER A 85 -18.18 -56.12 13.86
CA SER A 85 -17.16 -57.07 14.40
C SER A 85 -15.68 -56.74 14.03
N LEU A 86 -14.74 -57.24 14.86
CA LEU A 86 -13.27 -57.27 14.67
C LEU A 86 -12.78 -58.74 14.73
N PRO A 87 -11.56 -59.05 14.27
CA PRO A 87 -10.56 -59.62 15.20
C PRO A 87 -9.10 -59.18 14.94
N ALA A 88 -8.15 -59.69 15.74
CA ALA A 88 -6.71 -59.39 15.72
C ALA A 88 -5.85 -60.64 16.02
N ALA A 89 -4.51 -60.62 15.79
CA ALA A 89 -3.50 -61.34 16.59
C ALA A 89 -2.02 -61.20 16.13
N THR A 90 -1.19 -60.66 17.03
CA THR A 90 0.25 -60.86 17.37
C THR A 90 1.11 -62.01 16.77
N THR A 91 2.41 -61.75 16.51
CA THR A 91 3.65 -62.31 17.18
C THR A 91 4.97 -61.87 16.46
N SER A 92 6.00 -61.30 17.13
CA SER A 92 7.24 -61.89 17.73
C SER A 92 8.36 -62.31 16.71
N VAL A 93 9.70 -62.23 16.94
CA VAL A 93 10.56 -61.67 18.02
C VAL A 93 12.06 -61.58 17.58
N ASN A 94 12.86 -60.66 18.18
CA ASN A 94 14.36 -60.54 18.27
C ASN A 94 15.31 -60.61 17.05
N GLY A 95 16.35 -59.74 17.03
CA GLY A 95 17.63 -59.98 16.31
C GLY A 95 18.50 -58.73 15.99
N ALA A 96 19.72 -58.64 16.54
CA ALA A 96 20.79 -57.64 16.24
C ALA A 96 22.16 -58.16 16.80
N PRO A 97 23.35 -57.54 16.58
CA PRO A 97 23.72 -56.31 15.84
C PRO A 97 25.00 -56.50 14.93
N THR A 98 25.80 -55.43 14.74
CA THR A 98 27.17 -55.34 14.13
C THR A 98 27.31 -55.31 12.59
N ALA A 99 28.38 -54.78 11.96
CA ALA A 99 29.25 -53.62 12.28
C ALA A 99 30.15 -53.19 11.08
N ALA A 100 30.43 -51.89 10.96
CA ALA A 100 31.66 -51.23 10.45
C ALA A 100 32.29 -51.53 9.04
N SER A 101 32.48 -50.43 8.28
CA SER A 101 33.75 -49.96 7.65
C SER A 101 33.93 -49.90 6.10
N LYS A 102 34.28 -48.68 5.65
CA LYS A 102 35.22 -48.23 4.58
C LYS A 102 35.60 -49.18 3.42
N SER A 103 35.43 -48.72 2.17
CA SER A 103 36.56 -48.31 1.28
C SER A 103 36.10 -47.67 -0.07
N MET A 104 37.05 -47.06 -0.79
CA MET A 104 36.99 -46.65 -2.21
C MET A 104 37.04 -47.89 -3.16
N THR A 105 36.83 -47.86 -4.48
CA THR A 105 37.18 -46.83 -5.51
C THR A 105 36.35 -47.00 -6.82
N MET A 106 36.45 -46.03 -7.73
CA MET A 106 35.91 -45.90 -9.09
C MET A 106 35.51 -47.19 -9.88
N GLY A 107 34.36 -47.09 -10.58
CA GLY A 107 33.95 -47.94 -11.71
C GLY A 107 32.93 -47.21 -12.59
N ALA A 108 32.88 -47.46 -13.90
CA ALA A 108 32.19 -46.57 -14.86
C ALA A 108 31.09 -47.25 -15.70
N ARG A 109 30.14 -46.42 -16.15
CA ARG A 109 29.12 -46.59 -17.23
C ARG A 109 27.85 -47.42 -16.93
N CYS A 110 26.73 -46.71 -17.07
CA CYS A 110 25.55 -47.07 -17.88
C CYS A 110 24.84 -48.41 -17.62
N GLY A 111 23.72 -48.36 -16.91
CA GLY A 111 22.72 -49.42 -16.83
C GLY A 111 21.41 -48.88 -16.24
N SER A 112 20.27 -49.29 -16.79
CA SER A 112 18.94 -48.93 -16.30
C SER A 112 18.47 -49.88 -15.20
N MET A 113 17.78 -49.36 -14.18
CA MET A 113 16.48 -49.89 -13.70
C MET A 113 15.95 -49.17 -12.44
N ALA A 114 14.64 -49.33 -12.23
CA ALA A 114 13.90 -49.28 -10.95
C ALA A 114 14.02 -48.04 -10.06
N GLU A 115 12.91 -47.31 -9.96
CA GLU A 115 12.61 -46.44 -8.82
C GLU A 115 12.44 -47.29 -7.55
N THR A 116 13.43 -47.32 -6.67
CA THR A 116 13.21 -47.74 -5.29
C THR A 116 12.64 -46.55 -4.52
N ALA A 117 11.32 -46.53 -4.34
CA ALA A 117 10.65 -45.56 -3.48
C ALA A 117 11.17 -45.71 -2.03
N SER A 118 12.04 -44.79 -1.61
CA SER A 118 12.47 -44.69 -0.21
C SER A 118 11.36 -44.01 0.58
N ASP A 119 10.72 -44.77 1.46
CA ASP A 119 9.55 -44.35 2.23
C ASP A 119 9.87 -43.14 3.14
N THR A 120 9.53 -41.94 2.67
CA THR A 120 9.73 -40.69 3.43
C THR A 120 8.65 -40.61 4.50
N GLY A 121 9.02 -41.00 5.73
CA GLY A 121 8.13 -40.98 6.89
C GLY A 121 7.36 -39.67 7.00
N GLY A 122 6.05 -39.79 7.18
CA GLY A 122 5.08 -38.71 6.93
C GLY A 122 5.38 -37.41 7.68
N CYS A 123 5.94 -36.43 6.96
CA CYS A 123 5.88 -35.05 7.38
C CYS A 123 4.43 -34.59 7.31
N PHE A 124 3.85 -34.14 8.42
CA PHE A 124 2.53 -33.50 8.40
C PHE A 124 2.61 -32.27 7.49
N PRO A 125 1.64 -32.04 6.58
CA PRO A 125 1.67 -30.90 5.69
C PRO A 125 1.71 -29.61 6.51
N MET A 126 2.77 -28.83 6.35
CA MET A 126 2.90 -27.55 7.05
C MET A 126 1.76 -26.62 6.63
N ALA A 127 1.13 -25.96 7.61
CA ALA A 127 0.06 -24.98 7.36
C ALA A 127 0.53 -23.73 6.60
N PHE A 128 1.84 -23.61 6.35
CA PHE A 128 2.47 -22.50 5.63
C PHE A 128 3.41 -23.04 4.55
N ARG A 129 3.60 -22.27 3.47
CA ARG A 129 4.56 -22.59 2.39
C ARG A 129 5.99 -22.65 2.94
N GLU A 130 6.83 -23.49 2.32
CA GLU A 130 8.22 -23.74 2.71
C GLU A 130 9.21 -22.57 2.49
N TYR A 131 8.71 -21.35 2.29
CA TYR A 131 9.50 -20.15 2.08
C TYR A 131 8.85 -18.92 2.74
N VAL A 132 9.68 -17.96 3.14
CA VAL A 132 9.25 -16.66 3.66
C VAL A 132 10.02 -15.53 2.99
N LEU A 133 9.34 -14.41 2.74
CA LEU A 133 9.96 -13.16 2.27
C LEU A 133 10.00 -12.19 3.45
N TRP A 134 11.19 -11.69 3.79
CA TRP A 134 11.39 -10.73 4.87
C TRP A 134 11.65 -9.33 4.30
N ARG A 135 11.23 -8.28 5.01
CA ARG A 135 11.41 -6.88 4.61
C ARG A 135 11.83 -6.06 5.82
N ARG A 136 12.87 -5.24 5.69
CA ARG A 136 13.49 -4.50 6.80
C ARG A 136 13.73 -3.04 6.47
N GLY A 137 13.49 -2.15 7.44
CA GLY A 137 13.89 -0.75 7.35
C GLY A 137 15.42 -0.59 7.36
N THR A 138 15.98 0.24 6.47
CA THR A 138 17.44 0.40 6.30
C THR A 138 18.11 1.35 7.30
N VAL A 139 17.34 2.03 8.16
CA VAL A 139 17.86 2.88 9.25
C VAL A 139 17.59 2.18 10.59
N SER A 140 18.59 2.10 11.47
CA SER A 140 18.37 1.56 12.82
C SER A 140 17.35 2.39 13.60
N VAL A 141 16.47 1.70 14.33
CA VAL A 141 15.55 2.30 15.31
C VAL A 141 16.28 3.22 16.30
N GLU A 142 17.51 2.87 16.69
CA GLU A 142 18.29 3.62 17.67
C GLU A 142 18.65 5.04 17.20
N ALA A 143 18.67 5.29 15.89
CA ALA A 143 18.82 6.64 15.33
C ALA A 143 17.65 7.57 15.75
N LEU A 144 16.50 7.02 16.14
CA LEU A 144 15.36 7.77 16.66
C LEU A 144 15.48 8.09 18.15
N HIS A 145 16.30 7.37 18.92
CA HIS A 145 16.56 7.67 20.32
C HIS A 145 17.29 9.02 20.47
N ALA A 146 18.18 9.35 19.55
CA ALA A 146 18.86 10.65 19.47
C ALA A 146 17.93 11.84 19.13
N LEU A 147 16.64 11.60 18.92
CA LEU A 147 15.62 12.63 18.75
C LEU A 147 14.81 12.89 20.04
N ARG A 148 15.05 12.15 21.12
CA ARG A 148 14.35 12.27 22.41
C ARG A 148 15.03 13.34 23.29
N ALA A 149 14.23 14.18 23.95
CA ALA A 149 14.70 15.21 24.87
C ALA A 149 14.74 14.69 26.32
N SER A 150 15.55 13.67 26.56
CA SER A 150 15.51 12.86 27.78
C SER A 150 15.82 13.64 29.06
N ARG A 151 16.76 14.60 29.04
CA ARG A 151 17.05 15.48 30.19
C ARG A 151 15.89 16.43 30.45
N THR A 152 15.32 17.01 29.38
CA THR A 152 14.12 17.85 29.49
C THR A 152 12.98 17.10 30.17
N TRP A 153 12.70 15.86 29.75
CA TRP A 153 11.60 15.07 30.34
C TRP A 153 11.89 14.58 31.76
N ALA A 154 13.15 14.37 32.13
CA ALA A 154 13.55 14.09 33.52
C ALA A 154 13.32 15.33 34.41
N ALA A 155 13.84 16.50 34.03
CA ALA A 155 13.62 17.75 34.77
C ALA A 155 12.12 18.09 34.88
N LEU A 156 11.31 17.84 33.83
CA LEU A 156 9.86 18.01 33.88
C LEU A 156 9.13 16.99 34.78
N ALA A 157 9.70 15.81 35.03
CA ALA A 157 9.18 14.90 36.04
C ALA A 157 9.43 15.43 37.46
N GLU A 158 10.62 15.98 37.72
CA GLU A 158 10.92 16.65 39.00
C GLU A 158 10.06 17.93 39.20
N VAL A 159 9.73 18.66 38.13
CA VAL A 159 8.73 19.75 38.18
C VAL A 159 7.34 19.23 38.57
N ASP A 160 6.86 18.14 37.95
CA ASP A 160 5.56 17.54 38.30
C ASP A 160 5.54 17.06 39.78
N VAL A 161 6.64 16.49 40.28
CA VAL A 161 6.80 16.08 41.70
C VAL A 161 6.84 17.29 42.64
N ALA A 162 7.62 18.32 42.30
CA ALA A 162 7.75 19.53 43.11
C ALA A 162 6.45 20.34 43.14
N GLU A 163 5.67 20.39 42.06
CA GLU A 163 4.33 21.00 42.04
C GLU A 163 3.34 20.25 42.95
N ALA A 164 3.36 18.91 42.96
CA ALA A 164 2.53 18.12 43.87
C ALA A 164 2.89 18.34 45.34
N ALA A 165 4.18 18.36 45.68
CA ALA A 165 4.65 18.67 47.03
C ALA A 165 4.34 20.12 47.44
N LEU A 166 4.45 21.07 46.50
CA LEU A 166 4.11 22.48 46.74
C LEU A 166 2.61 22.67 47.00
N ALA A 167 1.74 21.87 46.39
CA ALA A 167 0.30 21.87 46.65
C ALA A 167 -0.03 21.42 48.08
N ASP A 168 0.50 20.28 48.54
CA ASP A 168 0.36 19.83 49.95
C ASP A 168 0.87 20.90 50.93
N ALA A 169 2.07 21.43 50.68
CA ALA A 169 2.63 22.49 51.51
C ALA A 169 1.75 23.76 51.49
N ALA A 170 1.16 24.14 50.36
CA ALA A 170 0.27 25.28 50.25
C ALA A 170 -1.04 25.07 51.03
N GLU A 171 -1.61 23.86 51.00
CA GLU A 171 -2.79 23.52 51.80
C GLU A 171 -2.49 23.51 53.30
N ARG A 172 -1.35 22.95 53.72
CA ARG A 172 -0.91 22.91 55.12
C ARG A 172 -0.60 24.31 55.66
N VAL A 173 0.06 25.17 54.88
CA VAL A 173 0.23 26.60 55.22
C VAL A 173 -1.13 27.33 55.22
N SER A 174 -2.03 27.01 54.30
CA SER A 174 -3.40 27.58 54.27
C SER A 174 -4.23 27.18 55.49
N ALA A 175 -4.07 25.94 55.99
CA ALA A 175 -4.69 25.46 57.23
C ALA A 175 -4.07 26.12 58.47
N ALA A 176 -2.73 26.22 58.54
CA ALA A 176 -2.03 26.92 59.62
C ALA A 176 -2.38 28.42 59.67
N LEU A 177 -2.56 29.08 58.51
CA LEU A 177 -3.07 30.45 58.45
C LEU A 177 -4.53 30.55 58.90
N PHE A 178 -5.34 29.50 58.69
CA PHE A 178 -6.75 29.48 59.09
C PHE A 178 -6.91 29.24 60.60
N SER A 179 -6.09 28.40 61.23
CA SER A 179 -6.18 28.15 62.68
C SER A 179 -5.93 29.39 63.54
N ARG A 180 -5.14 30.36 63.03
CA ARG A 180 -4.91 31.66 63.70
C ARG A 180 -6.11 32.61 63.61
N VAL A 181 -7.05 32.43 62.67
CA VAL A 181 -8.16 33.38 62.39
C VAL A 181 -8.99 33.80 63.62
N PRO A 182 -9.31 32.93 64.61
CA PRO A 182 -10.05 33.33 65.80
C PRO A 182 -9.37 34.46 66.60
N GLU A 183 -8.05 34.42 66.74
CA GLU A 183 -7.25 35.36 67.55
C GLU A 183 -6.95 36.69 66.83
N LEU A 184 -7.27 36.80 65.54
CA LEU A 184 -6.90 37.94 64.70
C LEU A 184 -7.96 39.05 64.63
N GLY A 185 -7.50 40.29 64.51
CA GLY A 185 -8.34 41.44 64.21
C GLY A 185 -8.91 41.44 62.78
N ALA A 186 -9.88 42.32 62.52
CA ALA A 186 -10.59 42.35 61.23
C ALA A 186 -9.67 42.62 60.03
N ARG A 187 -8.62 43.43 60.22
CA ARG A 187 -7.62 43.78 59.18
C ARG A 187 -6.73 42.57 58.86
N GLU A 188 -6.32 41.85 59.90
CA GLU A 188 -5.44 40.69 59.84
C GLU A 188 -6.17 39.49 59.23
N ARG A 189 -7.45 39.28 59.57
CA ARG A 189 -8.33 38.28 58.94
C ARG A 189 -8.49 38.53 57.43
N GLY A 190 -8.70 39.78 57.02
CA GLY A 190 -8.76 40.17 55.60
C GLY A 190 -7.44 39.92 54.87
N LEU A 191 -6.30 40.13 55.54
CA LEU A 191 -4.98 39.77 55.02
C LEU A 191 -4.81 38.26 54.86
N VAL A 192 -5.16 37.47 55.88
CA VAL A 192 -5.08 35.99 55.84
C VAL A 192 -5.87 35.43 54.66
N LEU A 193 -7.09 35.92 54.40
CA LEU A 193 -7.90 35.48 53.26
C LEU A 193 -7.23 35.81 51.90
N ARG A 194 -6.59 36.98 51.77
CA ARG A 194 -5.81 37.36 50.58
C ARG A 194 -4.60 36.45 50.38
N VAL A 195 -3.84 36.20 51.47
CA VAL A 195 -2.65 35.33 51.46
C VAL A 195 -3.02 33.90 51.08
N ARG A 196 -4.04 33.30 51.73
CA ARG A 196 -4.51 31.94 51.42
C ARG A 196 -4.95 31.80 49.96
N ARG A 197 -5.72 32.77 49.43
CA ARG A 197 -6.09 32.80 48.00
C ARG A 197 -4.88 32.89 47.08
N ARG A 198 -3.85 33.67 47.45
CA ARG A 198 -2.63 33.83 46.65
C ARG A 198 -1.70 32.63 46.70
N LEU A 199 -1.57 31.95 47.84
CA LEU A 199 -0.85 30.66 47.97
C LEU A 199 -1.50 29.60 47.07
N HIS A 200 -2.83 29.43 47.15
CA HIS A 200 -3.59 28.49 46.33
C HIS A 200 -3.52 28.79 44.81
N ASN A 201 -3.22 30.02 44.40
CA ASN A 201 -3.03 30.42 43.00
C ASN A 201 -1.53 30.53 42.60
N ASP A 202 -0.60 30.10 43.47
CA ASP A 202 0.85 30.29 43.38
C ASP A 202 1.31 31.71 42.98
N ARG A 203 0.65 32.72 43.52
CA ARG A 203 0.94 34.15 43.27
C ARG A 203 1.02 35.01 44.54
N PRO A 204 1.62 34.55 45.67
CA PRO A 204 1.91 35.45 46.79
C PRO A 204 3.07 36.40 46.42
N SER A 205 2.96 37.67 46.80
CA SER A 205 4.11 38.58 46.73
C SER A 205 5.02 38.43 47.96
N ALA A 206 6.23 38.98 47.92
CA ALA A 206 7.09 39.08 49.11
C ALA A 206 6.38 39.72 50.32
N THR A 207 5.49 40.69 50.07
CA THR A 207 4.65 41.32 51.11
C THR A 207 3.61 40.35 51.69
N ASP A 208 3.02 39.49 50.87
CA ASP A 208 2.09 38.45 51.35
C ASP A 208 2.81 37.38 52.18
N LEU A 209 4.01 36.96 51.76
CA LEU A 209 4.83 35.99 52.49
C LEU A 209 5.35 36.55 53.82
N ALA A 210 5.82 37.80 53.84
CA ALA A 210 6.24 38.48 55.07
C ALA A 210 5.06 38.61 56.07
N ALA A 211 3.88 38.96 55.58
CA ALA A 211 2.69 39.08 56.44
C ALA A 211 2.12 37.71 56.88
N ALA A 212 2.28 36.65 56.08
CA ALA A 212 2.01 35.28 56.52
C ALA A 212 2.93 34.88 57.68
N ARG A 213 4.24 35.12 57.54
CA ARG A 213 5.26 34.81 58.56
C ARG A 213 5.03 35.56 59.88
N ALA A 214 4.41 36.73 59.85
CA ALA A 214 4.07 37.53 61.03
C ALA A 214 2.82 37.02 61.80
N VAL A 215 1.96 36.22 61.17
CA VAL A 215 0.72 35.68 61.75
C VAL A 215 0.89 34.24 62.25
N LEU A 216 1.74 33.47 61.59
CA LEU A 216 2.00 32.06 61.89
C LEU A 216 2.87 31.87 63.15
N ASP A 217 2.63 30.77 63.85
CA ASP A 217 3.46 30.23 64.94
C ASP A 217 4.72 29.52 64.39
N GLU A 218 5.59 28.96 65.24
CA GLU A 218 6.84 28.34 64.74
C GLU A 218 6.61 27.11 63.83
N PRO A 219 5.66 26.19 64.12
CA PRO A 219 5.28 25.14 63.16
C PRO A 219 4.76 25.72 61.83
N GLY A 220 3.90 26.74 61.87
CA GLY A 220 3.41 27.41 60.67
C GLY A 220 4.50 28.13 59.87
N ARG A 221 5.46 28.78 60.55
CA ARG A 221 6.64 29.40 59.92
C ARG A 221 7.55 28.35 59.28
N SER A 222 7.70 27.18 59.90
CA SER A 222 8.44 26.04 59.33
C SER A 222 7.78 25.52 58.05
N LEU A 223 6.44 25.36 58.04
CA LEU A 223 5.68 24.99 56.84
C LEU A 223 5.79 26.04 55.72
N LEU A 224 5.77 27.34 56.07
CA LEU A 224 5.95 28.43 55.10
C LEU A 224 7.36 28.46 54.50
N ALA A 225 8.39 28.13 55.29
CA ALA A 225 9.76 27.97 54.80
C ALA A 225 9.89 26.76 53.88
N GLN A 226 9.31 25.61 54.25
CA GLN A 226 9.26 24.41 53.42
C GLN A 226 8.57 24.69 52.07
N TRP A 227 7.43 25.38 52.08
CA TRP A 227 6.74 25.83 50.87
C TRP A 227 7.64 26.73 49.98
N GLY A 228 8.41 27.63 50.60
CA GLY A 228 9.38 28.48 49.90
C GLY A 228 10.45 27.66 49.16
N SER A 229 11.11 26.74 49.87
CA SER A 229 12.16 25.90 49.27
C SER A 229 11.64 24.92 48.20
N LEU A 230 10.41 24.40 48.36
CA LEU A 230 9.75 23.59 47.32
C LEU A 230 9.47 24.41 46.05
N ARG A 231 9.09 25.67 46.21
CA ARG A 231 8.90 26.60 45.08
C ARG A 231 10.23 26.91 44.39
N GLU A 232 11.28 27.20 45.16
CA GLU A 232 12.63 27.45 44.62
C GLU A 232 13.17 26.23 43.86
N ALA A 233 12.97 25.01 44.37
CA ALA A 233 13.34 23.78 43.69
C ALA A 233 12.57 23.58 42.37
N ARG A 234 11.24 23.77 42.36
CA ARG A 234 10.43 23.71 41.14
C ARG A 234 10.89 24.75 40.11
N ASP A 235 11.08 26.00 40.54
CA ASP A 235 11.45 27.10 39.66
C ASP A 235 12.87 26.87 39.08
N ALA A 236 13.76 26.20 39.82
CA ALA A 236 15.06 25.71 39.32
C ALA A 236 14.93 24.56 38.29
N HIS A 237 14.10 23.53 38.54
CA HIS A 237 13.89 22.44 37.58
C HIS A 237 13.16 22.90 36.30
N LEU A 238 12.34 23.96 36.37
CA LEU A 238 11.78 24.62 35.18
C LEU A 238 12.90 25.27 34.35
N ALA A 239 13.82 26.00 34.97
CA ALA A 239 14.97 26.59 34.28
C ALA A 239 15.93 25.53 33.71
N GLU A 240 16.13 24.42 34.43
CA GLU A 240 16.87 23.25 33.94
C GLU A 240 16.20 22.65 32.69
N ALA A 241 14.88 22.46 32.71
CA ALA A 241 14.14 21.95 31.58
C ALA A 241 14.17 22.89 30.35
N GLU A 242 14.14 24.21 30.55
CA GLU A 242 14.29 25.18 29.45
C GLU A 242 15.69 25.16 28.83
N GLY A 243 16.74 25.09 29.66
CA GLY A 243 18.12 24.94 29.19
C GLY A 243 18.37 23.62 28.46
N ALA A 244 17.94 22.50 29.07
CA ALA A 244 18.04 21.17 28.46
C ALA A 244 17.29 21.08 27.13
N LEU A 245 16.09 21.69 27.02
CA LEU A 245 15.31 21.67 25.79
C LEU A 245 16.03 22.39 24.64
N ALA A 246 16.71 23.50 24.91
CA ALA A 246 17.49 24.21 23.90
C ALA A 246 18.67 23.35 23.39
N GLU A 247 19.44 22.75 24.30
CA GLU A 247 20.56 21.87 23.99
C GLU A 247 20.11 20.60 23.24
N GLU A 248 19.07 19.92 23.72
CA GLU A 248 18.56 18.68 23.14
C GLU A 248 17.88 18.91 21.78
N LEU A 249 17.24 20.07 21.56
CA LEU A 249 16.75 20.46 20.22
C LEU A 249 17.90 20.71 19.22
N MET A 250 19.05 21.22 19.66
CA MET A 250 20.22 21.37 18.79
C MET A 250 20.88 20.01 18.50
N ALA A 251 21.05 19.18 19.52
CA ALA A 251 21.58 17.82 19.38
C ALA A 251 20.70 16.94 18.47
N ALA A 252 19.37 16.98 18.63
CA ALA A 252 18.44 16.21 17.81
C ALA A 252 18.45 16.63 16.33
N ARG A 253 18.67 17.93 16.04
CA ARG A 253 18.86 18.42 14.67
C ARG A 253 20.18 17.96 14.06
N LEU A 254 21.27 18.00 14.82
CA LEU A 254 22.56 17.45 14.37
C LEU A 254 22.48 15.94 14.15
N ALA A 255 21.78 15.20 15.01
CA ALA A 255 21.53 13.77 14.85
C ALA A 255 20.73 13.47 13.58
N LEU A 256 19.64 14.20 13.32
CA LEU A 256 18.89 14.10 12.07
C LEU A 256 19.75 14.44 10.85
N ALA A 257 20.54 15.51 10.91
CA ALA A 257 21.43 15.92 9.82
C ALA A 257 22.51 14.86 9.53
N LYS A 258 23.04 14.19 10.56
CA LYS A 258 23.99 13.08 10.39
C LYS A 258 23.39 11.88 9.64
N GLN A 259 22.10 11.61 9.81
CA GLN A 259 21.40 10.53 9.09
C GLN A 259 21.05 10.89 7.63
N LEU A 260 21.19 12.15 7.23
CA LEU A 260 20.92 12.61 5.86
C LEU A 260 22.14 12.38 4.95
N ASP A 261 22.51 11.11 4.80
CA ASP A 261 23.58 10.62 3.94
C ASP A 261 23.13 9.41 3.09
N GLY A 262 24.09 8.79 2.40
CA GLY A 262 24.00 7.47 1.76
C GLY A 262 22.65 7.07 1.15
N ASP A 263 22.17 5.90 1.58
CA ASP A 263 20.94 5.29 1.08
C ASP A 263 19.67 6.07 1.44
N LEU A 264 19.68 6.89 2.50
CA LEU A 264 18.54 7.76 2.82
C LEU A 264 18.39 8.90 1.80
N LEU A 265 19.49 9.56 1.40
CA LEU A 265 19.45 10.54 0.32
C LEU A 265 19.16 9.92 -1.04
N ASP A 266 19.72 8.74 -1.33
CA ASP A 266 19.47 8.03 -2.59
C ASP A 266 18.00 7.56 -2.73
N GLY A 267 17.31 7.27 -1.62
CA GLY A 267 15.86 7.05 -1.59
C GLY A 267 15.04 8.35 -1.68
N ILE A 268 15.52 9.45 -1.10
CA ILE A 268 14.86 10.77 -1.18
C ILE A 268 14.92 11.32 -2.62
N LEU A 269 16.02 11.09 -3.34
CA LEU A 269 16.16 11.46 -4.76
C LEU A 269 15.04 10.88 -5.64
N LEU A 270 14.68 9.61 -5.41
CA LEU A 270 13.58 8.92 -6.09
C LEU A 270 12.19 9.46 -5.74
N SER A 271 12.10 10.30 -4.70
CA SER A 271 10.88 11.05 -4.34
C SER A 271 10.87 12.49 -4.90
N GLY A 272 11.93 12.93 -5.58
CA GLY A 272 12.00 14.17 -6.33
C GLY A 272 13.28 14.98 -6.10
N ARG A 273 13.82 15.58 -7.18
CA ARG A 273 15.06 16.40 -7.13
C ARG A 273 14.92 17.63 -6.21
N THR A 274 13.87 18.43 -6.36
CA THR A 274 13.65 19.63 -5.54
C THR A 274 13.46 19.30 -4.05
N LEU A 275 12.95 18.09 -3.76
CA LEU A 275 12.85 17.57 -2.41
C LEU A 275 14.25 17.25 -1.84
N LEU A 276 15.09 16.53 -2.60
CA LEU A 276 16.49 16.30 -2.21
C LEU A 276 17.23 17.62 -1.98
N GLU A 277 17.16 18.56 -2.93
CA GLU A 277 17.78 19.89 -2.82
C GLU A 277 17.34 20.62 -1.55
N SER A 278 16.06 20.54 -1.18
CA SER A 278 15.54 21.16 0.04
C SER A 278 15.98 20.46 1.33
N VAL A 279 16.16 19.14 1.32
CA VAL A 279 16.62 18.34 2.48
C VAL A 279 18.13 18.47 2.67
N THR A 280 18.92 18.46 1.60
CA THR A 280 20.36 18.76 1.62
C THR A 280 20.61 20.18 2.14
N ALA A 281 19.87 21.18 1.65
CA ALA A 281 19.98 22.55 2.16
C ALA A 281 19.59 22.70 3.65
N TYR A 282 18.71 21.83 4.17
CA TYR A 282 18.44 21.75 5.61
C TYR A 282 19.64 21.17 6.37
N ARG A 283 20.14 20.00 5.93
CA ARG A 283 21.29 19.32 6.53
C ARG A 283 22.50 20.24 6.63
N ASP A 284 22.86 20.87 5.51
CA ASP A 284 24.08 21.68 5.39
C ASP A 284 23.96 22.96 6.25
N ALA A 285 22.78 23.58 6.30
CA ALA A 285 22.52 24.72 7.18
C ALA A 285 22.56 24.35 8.67
N VAL A 286 22.03 23.18 9.05
CA VAL A 286 22.05 22.67 10.43
C VAL A 286 23.45 22.27 10.89
N ALA A 287 24.25 21.67 9.99
CA ALA A 287 25.65 21.38 10.26
C ALA A 287 26.47 22.67 10.44
N ALA A 288 26.29 23.66 9.55
CA ALA A 288 26.97 24.95 9.63
C ALA A 288 26.53 25.81 10.83
N SER A 289 25.31 25.62 11.34
CA SER A 289 24.78 26.36 12.50
C SER A 289 24.98 25.67 13.85
N GLY A 290 25.66 24.52 13.90
CA GLY A 290 25.84 23.74 15.13
C GLY A 290 24.51 23.24 15.74
N GLY A 291 23.49 22.99 14.91
CA GLY A 291 22.18 22.53 15.37
C GLY A 291 21.14 23.64 15.61
N ALA A 292 21.50 24.91 15.46
CA ALA A 292 20.58 26.02 15.72
C ALA A 292 19.32 25.97 14.82
N ALA A 293 18.18 26.40 15.37
CA ALA A 293 16.86 26.26 14.74
C ALA A 293 16.79 26.95 13.36
N PRO A 294 16.36 26.25 12.29
CA PRO A 294 16.45 26.77 10.94
C PRO A 294 15.34 27.79 10.62
N GLY A 295 15.62 28.66 9.66
CA GLY A 295 14.67 29.65 9.16
C GLY A 295 13.40 29.03 8.57
N LYS A 296 12.30 29.80 8.55
CA LYS A 296 10.92 29.34 8.25
C LYS A 296 10.79 28.42 7.02
N ARG A 297 11.54 28.69 5.93
CA ARG A 297 11.55 27.86 4.71
C ARG A 297 12.08 26.44 4.95
N LEU A 298 13.11 26.29 5.76
CA LEU A 298 13.79 25.01 6.00
C LEU A 298 13.11 24.16 7.08
N ARG A 299 12.25 24.71 7.95
CA ARG A 299 11.40 23.91 8.86
C ARG A 299 10.44 22.95 8.12
N THR A 300 10.11 23.23 6.86
CA THR A 300 9.35 22.30 5.99
C THR A 300 10.22 21.12 5.55
N ALA A 301 11.51 21.35 5.30
CA ALA A 301 12.47 20.29 5.00
C ALA A 301 12.75 19.43 6.24
N GLU A 302 12.88 20.03 7.43
CA GLU A 302 13.01 19.33 8.72
C GLU A 302 11.88 18.31 8.94
N LYS A 303 10.61 18.73 8.83
CA LYS A 303 9.43 17.84 8.87
C LYS A 303 9.53 16.70 7.86
N THR A 304 10.08 16.97 6.69
CA THR A 304 10.13 15.99 5.59
C THR A 304 11.28 14.99 5.77
N ALA A 305 12.45 15.45 6.23
CA ALA A 305 13.57 14.61 6.65
C ALA A 305 13.16 13.64 7.76
N LEU A 306 12.47 14.13 8.80
CA LEU A 306 11.90 13.30 9.87
C LEU A 306 10.93 12.23 9.33
N ALA A 307 10.09 12.58 8.36
CA ALA A 307 9.15 11.65 7.73
C ALA A 307 9.84 10.55 6.88
N TYR A 308 11.00 10.84 6.28
CA TYR A 308 11.80 9.82 5.57
C TYR A 308 12.69 8.99 6.51
N LEU A 309 13.24 9.59 7.56
CA LEU A 309 14.01 8.87 8.59
C LEU A 309 13.10 7.86 9.32
N THR A 310 11.98 8.32 9.86
CA THR A 310 11.01 7.44 10.55
C THR A 310 10.36 6.41 9.62
N ARG A 311 10.18 6.72 8.33
CA ARG A 311 9.80 5.72 7.33
C ARG A 311 10.87 4.62 7.23
N SER A 312 12.13 5.00 7.09
CA SER A 312 13.23 4.06 6.83
C SER A 312 13.62 3.25 8.07
N ALA A 313 13.26 3.71 9.27
CA ALA A 313 13.41 2.96 10.51
C ALA A 313 12.18 2.09 10.85
N CYS A 314 10.97 2.65 10.75
CA CYS A 314 9.77 2.02 11.34
C CYS A 314 8.78 1.44 10.31
N LYS A 315 9.03 1.54 9.00
CA LYS A 315 8.07 1.16 7.96
C LYS A 315 8.69 0.34 6.83
N PRO A 316 8.77 -1.01 6.97
CA PRO A 316 9.34 -1.93 5.98
C PRO A 316 8.46 -2.14 4.71
N THR A 317 7.94 -1.05 4.14
CA THR A 317 7.20 -1.06 2.86
C THR A 317 8.17 -0.76 1.71
N PRO A 318 8.47 -1.71 0.79
CA PRO A 318 9.49 -1.54 -0.25
C PRO A 318 9.36 -0.25 -1.06
N PHE A 319 10.45 0.51 -1.15
CA PHE A 319 10.62 1.70 -2.00
C PHE A 319 12.09 2.14 -1.98
N GLY A 320 12.77 2.10 -3.13
CA GLY A 320 14.15 2.57 -3.26
C GLY A 320 15.08 1.88 -2.28
N ARG A 321 15.77 2.70 -1.48
CA ARG A 321 16.71 2.25 -0.44
C ARG A 321 16.26 2.56 1.00
N PHE A 322 14.96 2.86 1.21
CA PHE A 322 14.37 3.01 2.55
C PHE A 322 14.00 1.67 3.20
N THR A 323 13.97 0.61 2.41
CA THR A 323 13.55 -0.73 2.83
C THR A 323 14.24 -1.73 1.91
N GLU A 324 14.89 -2.72 2.51
CA GLU A 324 15.45 -3.86 1.82
C GLU A 324 14.53 -5.08 1.95
N VAL A 325 14.65 -6.01 1.00
CA VAL A 325 13.84 -7.23 0.88
C VAL A 325 14.77 -8.43 0.80
N GLY A 326 14.46 -9.54 1.45
CA GLY A 326 15.15 -10.82 1.27
C GLY A 326 14.18 -11.99 1.38
N ALA A 327 14.69 -13.20 1.22
CA ALA A 327 13.89 -14.43 1.32
C ALA A 327 14.73 -15.60 1.82
N GLN A 328 14.09 -16.59 2.42
CA GLN A 328 14.73 -17.80 2.94
C GLN A 328 13.75 -18.99 2.92
N PRO A 329 14.25 -20.23 2.96
CA PRO A 329 13.44 -21.40 3.34
C PRO A 329 12.78 -21.20 4.71
N TRP A 330 11.57 -21.73 4.90
CA TRP A 330 10.80 -21.59 6.15
C TRP A 330 11.59 -22.00 7.41
N THR A 331 12.28 -23.14 7.31
CA THR A 331 13.09 -23.76 8.38
C THR A 331 14.50 -23.17 8.50
N ALA A 332 14.89 -22.20 7.67
CA ALA A 332 16.20 -21.56 7.79
C ALA A 332 16.23 -20.68 9.06
N GLY A 333 17.14 -21.00 9.99
CA GLY A 333 17.35 -20.23 11.21
C GLY A 333 17.91 -18.81 10.96
N PRO A 334 17.98 -17.97 12.01
CA PRO A 334 18.58 -16.66 11.92
C PRO A 334 20.08 -16.74 11.61
N GLY A 335 20.61 -15.72 10.94
CA GLY A 335 22.00 -15.60 10.54
C GLY A 335 22.31 -14.20 10.03
N GLU A 336 23.56 -13.94 9.63
CA GLU A 336 23.94 -12.63 9.12
C GLU A 336 23.43 -12.39 7.68
N PRO A 337 22.68 -11.30 7.42
CA PRO A 337 22.19 -10.97 6.09
C PRO A 337 23.33 -10.55 5.14
N GLY A 338 23.41 -11.22 3.99
CA GLY A 338 24.54 -11.16 3.06
C GLY A 338 24.50 -10.02 2.03
N VAL A 339 24.69 -10.40 0.76
CA VAL A 339 24.98 -9.50 -0.36
C VAL A 339 23.77 -8.64 -0.70
N VAL A 340 23.99 -7.33 -0.84
CA VAL A 340 22.96 -6.38 -1.31
C VAL A 340 22.85 -6.43 -2.83
N SER A 341 21.65 -6.73 -3.34
CA SER A 341 21.29 -6.47 -4.74
C SER A 341 20.51 -5.16 -4.83
N ARG A 342 20.65 -4.43 -5.95
CA ARG A 342 19.83 -3.25 -6.24
C ARG A 342 19.38 -3.32 -7.68
N ARG A 343 18.08 -3.08 -7.93
CA ARG A 343 17.54 -3.08 -9.30
C ARG A 343 16.76 -1.81 -9.56
N ALA A 344 17.31 -0.97 -10.43
CA ALA A 344 16.61 0.15 -11.03
C ALA A 344 15.78 -0.34 -12.22
N ARG A 345 14.68 0.36 -12.50
CA ARG A 345 13.76 0.13 -13.63
C ARG A 345 13.26 1.47 -14.17
N LEU A 346 13.38 1.71 -15.47
CA LEU A 346 12.71 2.83 -16.14
C LEU A 346 11.20 2.75 -15.95
N ASN A 347 10.54 3.90 -15.89
CA ASN A 347 9.09 3.99 -15.80
C ASN A 347 8.44 3.30 -17.00
N ARG A 348 7.68 2.22 -16.74
CA ARG A 348 7.08 1.38 -17.78
C ARG A 348 6.12 2.18 -18.65
N GLY A 349 5.30 3.06 -18.07
CA GLY A 349 4.36 3.89 -18.83
C GLY A 349 5.02 4.94 -19.72
N LEU A 350 6.19 5.46 -19.35
CA LEU A 350 7.02 6.29 -20.22
C LEU A 350 7.44 5.51 -21.48
N LEU A 351 7.92 4.27 -21.31
CA LEU A 351 8.34 3.42 -22.42
C LEU A 351 7.15 2.91 -23.24
N THR A 352 6.00 2.59 -22.61
CA THR A 352 4.76 2.22 -23.32
C THR A 352 4.20 3.40 -24.13
N TRP A 353 4.31 4.64 -23.62
CA TRP A 353 4.00 5.85 -24.41
C TRP A 353 4.96 6.02 -25.58
N MET A 354 6.28 5.99 -25.35
CA MET A 354 7.28 6.10 -26.42
C MET A 354 7.06 5.06 -27.53
N ALA A 355 6.89 3.79 -27.18
CA ALA A 355 6.57 2.73 -28.15
C ALA A 355 5.25 2.98 -28.88
N SER A 356 4.24 3.55 -28.21
CA SER A 356 2.94 3.88 -28.80
C SER A 356 2.98 5.06 -29.76
N GLU A 357 3.95 5.97 -29.62
CA GLU A 357 4.24 7.00 -30.63
C GLU A 357 4.97 6.38 -31.82
N VAL A 358 6.06 5.61 -31.58
CA VAL A 358 6.87 4.97 -32.64
C VAL A 358 6.01 4.09 -33.57
N VAL A 359 5.02 3.37 -33.02
CA VAL A 359 4.10 2.53 -33.81
C VAL A 359 3.21 3.32 -34.78
N ASP A 360 3.01 4.62 -34.55
CA ASP A 360 2.20 5.50 -35.40
C ASP A 360 3.04 6.43 -36.30
N LEU A 361 4.38 6.36 -36.24
CA LEU A 361 5.27 7.16 -37.08
C LEU A 361 5.29 6.68 -38.55
N PRO A 362 5.36 7.60 -39.53
CA PRO A 362 5.73 7.25 -40.91
C PRO A 362 7.09 6.56 -41.00
N GLY A 363 7.29 5.73 -42.02
CA GLY A 363 8.55 5.02 -42.29
C GLY A 363 8.72 3.69 -41.53
N MET A 364 8.12 3.53 -40.35
CA MET A 364 8.36 2.41 -39.43
C MET A 364 7.76 1.04 -39.87
N ASP A 365 7.34 0.88 -41.12
CA ASP A 365 6.61 -0.31 -41.62
C ASP A 365 7.41 -1.61 -41.57
N GLU A 366 8.73 -1.53 -41.60
CA GLU A 366 9.66 -2.68 -41.47
C GLU A 366 9.71 -3.24 -40.04
N VAL A 367 9.43 -2.40 -39.04
CA VAL A 367 9.58 -2.74 -37.61
C VAL A 367 8.25 -2.85 -36.87
N VAL A 368 7.24 -2.08 -37.28
CA VAL A 368 5.88 -2.19 -36.74
C VAL A 368 5.29 -3.54 -37.11
N GLN A 369 5.02 -4.33 -36.07
CA GLN A 369 4.40 -5.64 -36.19
C GLN A 369 2.90 -5.51 -36.32
N VAL A 370 2.29 -6.31 -37.19
CA VAL A 370 0.84 -6.47 -37.31
C VAL A 370 0.45 -7.85 -36.78
N ARG A 371 -0.53 -7.87 -35.88
CA ARG A 371 -1.09 -9.10 -35.27
C ARG A 371 -2.59 -9.17 -35.50
N LEU A 372 -3.14 -10.38 -35.53
CA LEU A 372 -4.56 -10.59 -35.27
C LEU A 372 -4.89 -10.17 -33.83
N ASN A 373 -6.08 -9.66 -33.60
CA ASN A 373 -6.61 -9.43 -32.27
C ASN A 373 -6.73 -10.77 -31.52
N SER A 374 -6.18 -10.88 -30.30
CA SER A 374 -6.22 -12.10 -29.49
C SER A 374 -7.62 -12.51 -29.02
N THR A 375 -8.64 -11.69 -29.27
CA THR A 375 -10.06 -11.98 -28.94
C THR A 375 -10.90 -12.39 -30.16
N LEU A 376 -10.27 -12.59 -31.31
CA LEU A 376 -10.92 -12.85 -32.59
C LEU A 376 -11.58 -14.25 -32.60
N ARG A 377 -12.87 -14.31 -32.92
CA ARG A 377 -13.65 -15.54 -33.10
C ARG A 377 -14.44 -15.50 -34.42
N VAL A 378 -14.44 -16.59 -35.17
CA VAL A 378 -15.35 -16.78 -36.31
C VAL A 378 -16.73 -17.20 -35.81
N SER A 379 -17.78 -16.55 -36.34
CA SER A 379 -19.17 -16.70 -35.93
C SER A 379 -20.05 -16.62 -37.18
N GLY A 380 -20.38 -17.78 -37.77
CA GLY A 380 -21.11 -17.86 -39.04
C GLY A 380 -20.41 -17.16 -40.20
N ASP A 381 -21.08 -16.16 -40.79
CA ASP A 381 -20.55 -15.31 -41.87
C ASP A 381 -19.63 -14.18 -41.39
N ARG A 382 -19.32 -14.12 -40.09
CA ARG A 382 -18.66 -12.97 -39.43
C ARG A 382 -17.44 -13.35 -38.61
N VAL A 383 -16.66 -12.32 -38.31
CA VAL A 383 -15.58 -12.32 -37.33
C VAL A 383 -15.96 -11.35 -36.22
N GLU A 384 -16.15 -11.87 -35.01
CA GLU A 384 -16.36 -11.11 -33.78
C GLU A 384 -15.03 -10.89 -33.05
N PHE A 385 -14.90 -9.76 -32.35
CA PHE A 385 -13.73 -9.45 -31.53
C PHE A 385 -14.06 -8.39 -30.46
N PHE A 386 -13.21 -8.29 -29.45
CA PHE A 386 -13.22 -7.22 -28.45
C PHE A 386 -12.00 -6.31 -28.64
N GLN A 387 -12.20 -5.00 -28.57
CA GLN A 387 -11.13 -4.01 -28.64
C GLN A 387 -11.12 -3.16 -27.38
N ARG A 388 -9.92 -2.76 -26.95
CA ARG A 388 -9.67 -1.68 -25.98
C ARG A 388 -8.75 -0.60 -26.57
N GLY A 389 -8.64 0.54 -25.89
CA GLY A 389 -7.65 1.58 -26.20
C GLY A 389 -6.20 1.08 -26.06
N ARG A 390 -5.22 1.80 -26.61
CA ARG A 390 -3.79 1.43 -26.50
C ARG A 390 -3.24 1.94 -25.16
N ASP A 391 -2.51 1.10 -24.43
CA ASP A 391 -1.79 1.59 -23.25
C ASP A 391 -0.67 2.56 -23.66
N GLY A 392 -0.28 3.49 -22.79
CA GLY A 392 0.55 4.64 -23.18
C GLY A 392 -0.18 5.72 -23.99
N ARG A 393 -1.45 5.52 -24.37
CA ARG A 393 -2.35 6.56 -24.92
C ARG A 393 -3.42 6.97 -23.92
N ALA A 394 -4.01 8.14 -24.12
CA ALA A 394 -5.06 8.70 -23.25
C ALA A 394 -6.35 7.84 -23.17
N ASP A 395 -6.55 6.93 -24.13
CA ASP A 395 -7.67 5.99 -24.17
C ASP A 395 -7.36 4.61 -23.56
N GLY A 396 -6.13 4.32 -23.13
CA GLY A 396 -5.74 2.98 -22.62
C GLY A 396 -6.55 2.48 -21.41
N LEU A 397 -7.11 3.39 -20.60
CA LEU A 397 -8.03 3.06 -19.48
C LEU A 397 -9.52 3.15 -19.88
N ARG A 398 -9.81 3.23 -21.18
CA ARG A 398 -11.12 3.44 -21.81
C ARG A 398 -11.16 2.68 -23.16
N GLY A 399 -12.06 3.07 -24.05
CA GLY A 399 -12.11 2.57 -25.44
C GLY A 399 -12.51 1.10 -25.57
N GLU A 400 -13.01 0.47 -24.51
CA GLU A 400 -13.52 -0.91 -24.52
C GLU A 400 -14.81 -0.99 -25.35
N ARG A 401 -14.79 -1.82 -26.41
CA ARG A 401 -15.90 -2.02 -27.34
C ARG A 401 -15.86 -3.42 -27.96
N PHE A 402 -17.03 -3.97 -28.27
CA PHE A 402 -17.14 -5.14 -29.14
C PHE A 402 -17.23 -4.71 -30.62
N GLY A 403 -16.74 -5.55 -31.51
CA GLY A 403 -16.79 -5.35 -32.96
C GLY A 403 -17.13 -6.64 -33.69
N ALA A 404 -17.75 -6.51 -34.86
CA ALA A 404 -18.01 -7.60 -35.78
C ALA A 404 -17.83 -7.12 -37.23
N VAL A 405 -17.23 -7.96 -38.09
CA VAL A 405 -17.05 -7.69 -39.52
C VAL A 405 -17.38 -8.94 -40.36
N PRO A 406 -17.80 -8.81 -41.64
CA PRO A 406 -18.00 -9.97 -42.51
C PRO A 406 -16.71 -10.76 -42.80
N LEU A 407 -16.79 -12.09 -42.79
CA LEU A 407 -15.70 -13.03 -43.10
C LEU A 407 -15.49 -13.15 -44.63
N SER A 408 -15.03 -12.05 -45.24
CA SER A 408 -14.66 -12.00 -46.65
C SER A 408 -13.44 -12.89 -46.96
N ALA A 409 -13.28 -13.30 -48.22
CA ALA A 409 -12.11 -14.07 -48.65
C ALA A 409 -10.78 -13.34 -48.36
N ALA A 410 -10.75 -12.01 -48.50
CA ALA A 410 -9.59 -11.19 -48.14
C ALA A 410 -9.29 -11.21 -46.63
N LEU A 411 -10.31 -11.26 -45.77
CA LEU A 411 -10.09 -11.42 -44.33
C LEU A 411 -9.62 -12.83 -43.96
N ARG A 412 -10.14 -13.88 -44.62
CA ARG A 412 -9.63 -15.26 -44.44
C ARG A 412 -8.15 -15.35 -44.78
N LEU A 413 -7.73 -14.74 -45.90
CA LEU A 413 -6.32 -14.68 -46.30
C LEU A 413 -5.43 -13.94 -45.26
N VAL A 414 -5.90 -12.84 -44.68
CA VAL A 414 -5.17 -12.15 -43.59
C VAL A 414 -5.08 -13.01 -42.34
N MET A 415 -6.16 -13.71 -41.97
CA MET A 415 -6.17 -14.63 -40.82
C MET A 415 -5.23 -15.82 -41.03
N GLU A 416 -5.15 -16.35 -42.25
CA GLU A 416 -4.24 -17.43 -42.63
C GLU A 416 -2.77 -16.98 -42.56
N VAL A 417 -2.43 -15.84 -43.18
CA VAL A 417 -1.06 -15.30 -43.22
C VAL A 417 -0.53 -14.91 -41.83
N LEU A 418 -1.41 -14.59 -40.88
CA LEU A 418 -1.09 -14.25 -39.49
C LEU A 418 -1.43 -15.38 -38.48
N ALA A 419 -1.77 -16.59 -38.94
CA ALA A 419 -2.10 -17.71 -38.05
C ALA A 419 -0.88 -18.16 -37.22
N GLU A 420 0.31 -18.12 -37.83
CA GLU A 420 1.58 -18.50 -37.20
C GLU A 420 2.12 -17.42 -36.24
N GLY A 421 1.62 -16.18 -36.32
CA GLY A 421 2.07 -15.08 -35.46
C GLY A 421 2.04 -13.71 -36.13
N ALA A 422 2.91 -12.83 -35.66
CA ALA A 422 3.09 -11.50 -36.22
C ALA A 422 3.96 -11.51 -37.47
N ARG A 423 3.80 -10.48 -38.31
CA ARG A 423 4.72 -10.10 -39.39
C ARG A 423 4.95 -8.59 -39.32
N SER A 424 6.02 -8.08 -39.90
CA SER A 424 6.12 -6.62 -40.11
C SER A 424 5.00 -6.13 -41.03
N LYS A 425 4.63 -4.85 -40.93
CA LYS A 425 3.61 -4.25 -41.81
C LYS A 425 4.05 -4.35 -43.29
N ALA A 426 5.34 -4.14 -43.57
CA ALA A 426 5.93 -4.33 -44.89
C ALA A 426 5.81 -5.78 -45.40
N GLU A 427 6.24 -6.78 -44.60
CA GLU A 427 6.10 -8.21 -44.94
C GLU A 427 4.64 -8.60 -45.20
N LEU A 428 3.73 -8.20 -44.31
CA LEU A 428 2.32 -8.54 -44.41
C LEU A 428 1.71 -7.96 -45.70
N VAL A 429 2.02 -6.71 -46.01
CA VAL A 429 1.56 -6.06 -47.25
C VAL A 429 2.13 -6.77 -48.48
N ALA A 430 3.42 -7.11 -48.50
CA ALA A 430 4.07 -7.81 -49.61
C ALA A 430 3.47 -9.21 -49.85
N VAL A 431 3.33 -10.02 -48.79
CA VAL A 431 2.76 -11.38 -48.85
C VAL A 431 1.29 -11.32 -49.29
N LEU A 432 0.49 -10.39 -48.76
CA LEU A 432 -0.91 -10.25 -49.16
C LEU A 432 -1.06 -9.75 -50.60
N ALA A 433 -0.22 -8.82 -51.07
CA ALA A 433 -0.23 -8.37 -52.46
C ALA A 433 0.10 -9.53 -53.42
N ALA A 434 1.18 -10.26 -53.15
CA ALA A 434 1.58 -11.43 -53.93
C ALA A 434 0.49 -12.53 -53.96
N ARG A 435 -0.13 -12.84 -52.81
CA ARG A 435 -1.17 -13.89 -52.70
C ARG A 435 -2.55 -13.50 -53.21
N SER A 436 -2.85 -12.20 -53.37
CA SER A 436 -4.17 -11.71 -53.82
C SER A 436 -4.18 -11.08 -55.22
N GLY A 437 -3.02 -10.87 -55.83
CA GLY A 437 -2.86 -10.13 -57.08
C GLY A 437 -3.26 -8.66 -56.99
N GLN A 438 -3.49 -8.13 -55.79
CA GLN A 438 -3.92 -6.74 -55.59
C GLN A 438 -2.73 -5.78 -55.54
N PRO A 439 -2.85 -4.54 -56.07
CA PRO A 439 -1.82 -3.53 -55.94
C PRO A 439 -1.48 -3.24 -54.47
N VAL A 440 -0.18 -3.07 -54.17
CA VAL A 440 0.39 -2.82 -52.84
C VAL A 440 -0.39 -1.73 -52.08
N ALA A 441 -0.59 -0.55 -52.68
CA ALA A 441 -1.37 0.54 -52.07
C ALA A 441 -2.86 0.20 -51.82
N GLY A 442 -3.43 -0.78 -52.52
CA GLY A 442 -4.74 -1.35 -52.19
C GLY A 442 -4.70 -2.16 -50.89
N VAL A 443 -3.69 -3.02 -50.76
CA VAL A 443 -3.45 -3.89 -49.60
C VAL A 443 -3.10 -3.08 -48.35
N GLU A 444 -2.22 -2.08 -48.45
CA GLU A 444 -1.91 -1.15 -47.34
C GLU A 444 -3.17 -0.51 -46.75
N ARG A 445 -4.04 0.02 -47.62
CA ARG A 445 -5.32 0.63 -47.23
C ARG A 445 -6.30 -0.39 -46.65
N PHE A 446 -6.17 -1.68 -46.99
CA PHE A 446 -6.95 -2.75 -46.39
C PHE A 446 -6.42 -3.13 -44.99
N VAL A 447 -5.11 -3.34 -44.83
CA VAL A 447 -4.47 -3.58 -43.53
C VAL A 447 -4.74 -2.43 -42.55
N ALA A 448 -4.62 -1.17 -43.00
CA ALA A 448 -4.96 0.01 -42.20
C ALA A 448 -6.44 0.04 -41.77
N LYS A 449 -7.37 -0.41 -42.64
CA LYS A 449 -8.79 -0.56 -42.27
C LYS A 449 -8.99 -1.65 -41.21
N LEU A 450 -8.30 -2.79 -41.30
CA LEU A 450 -8.40 -3.87 -40.30
C LEU A 450 -7.83 -3.45 -38.93
N VAL A 451 -6.72 -2.70 -38.90
CA VAL A 451 -6.17 -2.11 -37.68
C VAL A 451 -7.11 -1.06 -37.08
N LYS A 452 -7.68 -0.16 -37.90
CA LYS A 452 -8.66 0.85 -37.45
C LYS A 452 -9.98 0.25 -36.96
N ALA A 453 -10.41 -0.87 -37.55
CA ALA A 453 -11.57 -1.62 -37.10
C ALA A 453 -11.33 -2.33 -35.76
N GLY A 454 -10.08 -2.74 -35.49
CA GLY A 454 -9.70 -3.53 -34.30
C GLY A 454 -9.60 -5.03 -34.55
N VAL A 455 -9.71 -5.47 -35.81
CA VAL A 455 -9.51 -6.87 -36.25
C VAL A 455 -8.03 -7.25 -36.14
N CYS A 456 -7.15 -6.32 -36.50
CA CYS A 456 -5.72 -6.40 -36.28
C CYS A 456 -5.26 -5.36 -35.26
N HIS A 457 -4.09 -5.57 -34.67
CA HIS A 457 -3.41 -4.64 -33.77
C HIS A 457 -1.98 -4.39 -34.25
N THR A 458 -1.38 -3.28 -33.80
CA THR A 458 0.00 -2.90 -34.08
C THR A 458 0.80 -2.66 -32.80
N ASP A 459 2.04 -3.14 -32.80
CA ASP A 459 3.03 -3.08 -31.71
C ASP A 459 4.46 -3.17 -32.26
N LEU A 460 5.47 -3.07 -31.39
CA LEU A 460 6.89 -3.22 -31.75
C LEU A 460 7.43 -4.66 -31.57
N GLY A 461 6.60 -5.61 -31.14
CA GLY A 461 7.05 -6.97 -30.80
C GLY A 461 7.89 -7.10 -29.53
N VAL A 462 7.87 -6.07 -28.67
CA VAL A 462 8.46 -6.09 -27.34
C VAL A 462 7.44 -6.67 -26.34
N PRO A 463 7.72 -7.76 -25.62
CA PRO A 463 6.81 -8.29 -24.60
C PRO A 463 6.55 -7.31 -23.45
N ASP A 464 5.34 -7.32 -22.87
CA ASP A 464 5.00 -6.44 -21.73
C ASP A 464 5.92 -6.67 -20.52
N GLN A 465 6.16 -7.96 -20.22
CA GLN A 465 7.03 -8.44 -19.14
C GLN A 465 8.52 -8.44 -19.50
N GLU A 466 8.91 -7.96 -20.69
CA GLU A 466 10.31 -7.86 -21.13
C GLU A 466 11.20 -7.24 -20.03
N PRO A 467 12.25 -7.91 -19.53
CA PRO A 467 13.10 -7.35 -18.49
C PRO A 467 13.76 -6.02 -18.90
N THR A 468 14.23 -5.88 -20.13
CA THR A 468 15.04 -4.76 -20.64
C THR A 468 14.38 -4.10 -21.85
N PRO A 469 13.23 -3.43 -21.67
CA PRO A 469 12.37 -2.99 -22.77
C PRO A 469 13.00 -1.88 -23.61
N ALA A 470 13.85 -1.03 -23.02
CA ALA A 470 14.57 -0.01 -23.78
C ALA A 470 15.61 -0.66 -24.71
N GLY A 471 16.43 -1.60 -24.20
CA GLY A 471 17.32 -2.40 -25.04
C GLY A 471 16.58 -3.13 -26.16
N ARG A 472 15.48 -3.81 -25.83
CA ARG A 472 14.67 -4.55 -26.81
C ARG A 472 13.98 -3.65 -27.84
N MET A 473 13.64 -2.41 -27.50
CA MET A 473 13.15 -1.41 -28.47
C MET A 473 14.26 -0.95 -29.43
N ALA A 474 15.49 -0.78 -28.95
CA ALA A 474 16.64 -0.47 -29.81
C ALA A 474 16.95 -1.62 -30.79
N GLU A 475 17.00 -2.86 -30.30
CA GLU A 475 17.16 -4.07 -31.13
C GLU A 475 16.07 -4.18 -32.21
N VAL A 476 14.82 -3.83 -31.88
CA VAL A 476 13.72 -3.83 -32.85
C VAL A 476 13.95 -2.78 -33.93
N LEU A 477 14.35 -1.56 -33.56
CA LEU A 477 14.52 -0.41 -34.45
C LEU A 477 15.73 -0.54 -35.38
N HIS A 478 16.84 -1.13 -34.90
CA HIS A 478 18.04 -1.42 -35.71
C HIS A 478 17.79 -2.37 -36.90
N ARG A 479 16.60 -2.96 -37.03
CA ARG A 479 16.21 -3.78 -38.18
C ARG A 479 15.64 -2.97 -39.35
N SER A 480 15.37 -1.67 -39.17
CA SER A 480 14.96 -0.79 -40.27
C SER A 480 16.15 -0.06 -40.90
N ALA A 481 16.06 0.21 -42.19
CA ALA A 481 17.00 1.07 -42.89
C ALA A 481 16.74 2.58 -42.70
N ASP A 482 15.64 2.97 -42.03
CA ASP A 482 15.26 4.38 -41.82
C ASP A 482 16.23 5.10 -40.86
N PRO A 483 16.88 6.22 -41.26
CA PRO A 483 17.74 7.01 -40.38
C PRO A 483 17.06 7.51 -39.09
N ARG A 484 15.74 7.72 -39.11
CA ARG A 484 14.94 8.05 -37.92
C ARG A 484 14.85 6.87 -36.97
N ALA A 485 14.70 5.65 -37.48
CA ALA A 485 14.72 4.44 -36.65
C ALA A 485 16.09 4.24 -35.99
N ALA A 486 17.19 4.45 -36.72
CA ALA A 486 18.55 4.37 -36.16
C ALA A 486 18.80 5.44 -35.07
N GLY A 487 18.34 6.68 -35.26
CA GLY A 487 18.42 7.73 -34.25
C GLY A 487 17.66 7.39 -32.97
N LEU A 488 16.43 6.87 -33.12
CA LEU A 488 15.61 6.41 -32.00
C LEU A 488 16.21 5.18 -31.31
N ALA A 489 16.83 4.25 -32.05
CA ALA A 489 17.53 3.10 -31.47
C ALA A 489 18.67 3.54 -30.54
N ALA A 490 19.54 4.45 -31.01
CA ALA A 490 20.62 5.02 -30.20
C ALA A 490 20.10 5.81 -28.97
N LEU A 491 18.90 6.40 -29.04
CA LEU A 491 18.23 7.01 -27.91
C LEU A 491 17.77 5.95 -26.88
N PHE A 492 17.16 4.86 -27.33
CA PHE A 492 16.76 3.74 -26.47
C PHE A 492 17.95 3.02 -25.83
N GLU A 493 19.09 2.88 -26.52
CA GLU A 493 20.35 2.41 -25.90
C GLU A 493 20.87 3.34 -24.80
N ARG A 494 20.68 4.66 -24.94
CA ARG A 494 21.07 5.66 -23.94
C ARG A 494 20.10 5.68 -22.75
N LEU A 495 18.84 5.29 -22.95
CA LEU A 495 17.89 5.00 -21.89
C LEU A 495 18.30 3.70 -21.15
N GLN A 496 18.57 2.61 -21.87
CA GLN A 496 18.95 1.32 -21.29
C GLN A 496 20.22 1.43 -20.44
N ARG A 497 21.31 1.99 -21.00
CA ARG A 497 22.55 2.24 -20.24
C ARG A 497 22.35 3.09 -18.98
N ALA A 498 21.35 3.96 -18.96
CA ALA A 498 20.99 4.76 -17.78
C ALA A 498 20.09 3.99 -16.78
N GLU A 499 19.36 2.94 -17.18
CA GLU A 499 18.78 1.96 -16.25
C GLU A 499 19.89 1.14 -15.59
N ASP A 500 20.86 0.66 -16.38
CA ASP A 500 21.90 -0.27 -15.93
C ASP A 500 22.94 0.39 -14.99
N GLU A 501 23.29 1.66 -15.23
CA GLU A 501 24.26 2.39 -14.38
C GLU A 501 23.65 2.84 -13.03
N PHE A 502 22.35 3.15 -12.99
CA PHE A 502 21.71 3.82 -11.84
C PHE A 502 21.81 3.10 -10.47
N PRO A 503 21.74 1.76 -10.36
CA PRO A 503 21.83 1.06 -9.08
C PRO A 503 23.19 1.20 -8.39
N GLY A 504 24.28 1.23 -9.18
CA GLY A 504 25.66 1.30 -8.71
C GLY A 504 26.22 2.73 -8.66
N ALA A 505 25.62 3.68 -9.37
CA ALA A 505 26.05 5.07 -9.39
C ALA A 505 25.97 5.73 -8.00
N ALA A 506 26.92 6.60 -7.67
CA ALA A 506 26.88 7.45 -6.48
C ALA A 506 25.87 8.62 -6.66
N LEU A 507 25.38 9.19 -5.55
CA LEU A 507 24.35 10.24 -5.53
C LEU A 507 24.55 11.37 -6.56
N PRO A 508 25.74 11.99 -6.74
CA PRO A 508 25.93 13.03 -7.77
C PRO A 508 25.71 12.53 -9.20
N ARG A 509 26.11 11.29 -9.50
CA ARG A 509 25.88 10.66 -10.80
C ARG A 509 24.43 10.20 -10.96
N ARG A 510 23.75 9.75 -9.89
CA ARG A 510 22.29 9.48 -9.90
C ARG A 510 21.46 10.73 -10.22
N ILE A 511 21.85 11.90 -9.68
CA ILE A 511 21.25 13.20 -10.05
C ILE A 511 21.49 13.50 -11.54
N ALA A 512 22.72 13.32 -12.03
CA ALA A 512 23.05 13.53 -13.44
C ALA A 512 22.33 12.55 -14.38
N LEU A 513 22.17 11.29 -14.00
CA LEU A 513 21.41 10.27 -14.73
C LEU A 513 19.93 10.64 -14.85
N LEU A 514 19.28 11.12 -13.79
CA LEU A 514 17.89 11.58 -13.87
C LEU A 514 17.74 12.82 -14.77
N ALA A 515 18.73 13.72 -14.78
CA ALA A 515 18.76 14.85 -15.72
C ALA A 515 19.00 14.39 -17.18
N GLN A 516 19.85 13.38 -17.38
CA GLN A 516 20.09 12.73 -18.67
C GLN A 516 18.82 12.02 -19.19
N LEU A 517 18.07 11.33 -18.32
CA LEU A 517 16.81 10.67 -18.67
C LEU A 517 15.70 11.67 -19.04
N ASP A 518 15.59 12.82 -18.36
CA ASP A 518 14.69 13.89 -18.79
C ASP A 518 15.15 14.55 -20.11
N GLY A 519 16.47 14.68 -20.30
CA GLY A 519 17.06 15.07 -21.59
C GLY A 519 16.64 14.13 -22.72
N LEU A 520 16.79 12.82 -22.52
CA LEU A 520 16.38 11.77 -23.47
C LEU A 520 14.86 11.77 -23.73
N ARG A 521 14.04 12.03 -22.70
CA ARG A 521 12.58 12.22 -22.86
C ARG A 521 12.26 13.40 -23.79
N ARG A 522 12.96 14.53 -23.66
CA ARG A 522 12.79 15.71 -24.53
C ARG A 522 13.41 15.53 -25.92
N GLU A 523 14.52 14.80 -26.00
CA GLU A 523 15.17 14.44 -27.26
C GLU A 523 14.27 13.51 -28.10
N PHE A 524 13.57 12.57 -27.47
CA PHE A 524 12.59 11.70 -28.12
C PHE A 524 11.43 12.50 -28.72
N VAL A 525 10.85 13.44 -27.95
CA VAL A 525 9.78 14.33 -28.43
C VAL A 525 10.23 15.10 -29.69
N ALA A 526 11.48 15.56 -29.73
CA ALA A 526 12.04 16.26 -30.88
C ALA A 526 12.31 15.33 -32.08
N GLN A 527 12.95 14.18 -31.88
CA GLN A 527 13.28 13.24 -32.98
C GLN A 527 12.05 12.56 -33.59
N ALA A 528 11.01 12.30 -32.78
CA ALA A 528 9.77 11.68 -33.23
C ALA A 528 8.74 12.71 -33.75
N GLU A 529 8.99 14.03 -33.61
CA GLU A 529 8.11 15.12 -34.04
C GLU A 529 6.70 15.07 -33.40
N VAL A 530 6.62 14.54 -32.17
CA VAL A 530 5.35 14.33 -31.44
C VAL A 530 5.08 15.43 -30.40
N ALA A 531 3.86 15.45 -29.86
CA ALA A 531 3.55 16.24 -28.67
C ALA A 531 4.20 15.60 -27.41
N PRO A 532 4.63 16.39 -26.41
CA PRO A 532 5.07 15.86 -25.12
C PRO A 532 3.92 15.19 -24.35
N GLU A 533 4.25 14.27 -23.44
CA GLU A 533 3.27 13.63 -22.54
C GLU A 533 2.49 14.72 -21.75
N VAL A 534 1.16 14.57 -21.65
CA VAL A 534 0.32 15.61 -21.05
C VAL A 534 0.55 15.69 -19.54
N ALA A 535 0.71 16.91 -19.02
CA ALA A 535 1.00 17.18 -17.61
C ALA A 535 0.09 16.40 -16.65
N GLY A 536 0.72 15.60 -15.77
CA GLY A 536 0.05 14.75 -14.78
C GLY A 536 -0.18 13.30 -15.18
N GLN A 537 0.27 12.89 -16.38
CA GLN A 537 0.36 11.49 -16.80
C GLN A 537 1.53 10.76 -16.09
N THR A 538 2.30 9.93 -16.78
CA THR A 538 3.03 8.81 -16.15
C THR A 538 4.47 9.13 -15.82
N SER A 539 5.21 9.82 -16.70
CA SER A 539 6.63 10.14 -16.49
C SER A 539 6.85 11.29 -15.48
N ASP A 540 5.87 12.17 -15.31
CA ASP A 540 5.95 13.36 -14.44
C ASP A 540 6.09 13.06 -12.92
N ARG A 541 5.97 11.81 -12.49
CA ARG A 541 6.15 11.42 -11.07
C ARG A 541 7.52 10.81 -10.76
N ALA A 542 8.07 10.03 -11.68
CA ALA A 542 9.36 9.37 -11.56
C ALA A 542 9.80 8.85 -12.93
N LEU A 543 11.08 9.00 -13.27
CA LEU A 543 11.67 8.40 -14.48
C LEU A 543 12.18 6.98 -14.23
N VAL A 544 12.54 6.68 -12.98
CA VAL A 544 13.11 5.41 -12.51
C VAL A 544 12.42 4.99 -11.21
N PHE A 545 12.18 3.70 -11.05
CA PHE A 545 11.87 3.04 -9.79
C PHE A 545 13.05 2.16 -9.37
N GLU A 546 13.30 1.99 -8.08
CA GLU A 546 14.37 1.12 -7.57
C GLU A 546 13.83 0.25 -6.44
N ASP A 547 14.25 -1.02 -6.41
CA ASP A 547 14.08 -1.94 -5.28
C ASP A 547 15.46 -2.40 -4.79
N THR A 548 15.60 -2.56 -3.47
CA THR A 548 16.81 -3.07 -2.81
C THR A 548 16.54 -4.48 -2.28
N GLY A 549 17.33 -5.45 -2.72
CA GLY A 549 17.30 -6.83 -2.24
C GLY A 549 18.52 -7.14 -1.37
N ARG A 550 18.44 -8.22 -0.59
CA ARG A 550 19.57 -8.78 0.14
C ARG A 550 19.45 -10.30 0.27
N SER A 551 20.58 -10.98 0.15
CA SER A 551 20.71 -12.43 0.36
C SER A 551 20.74 -12.79 1.86
N GLY A 552 20.52 -14.07 2.18
CA GLY A 552 20.58 -14.62 3.53
C GLY A 552 19.31 -14.40 4.39
N PRO A 553 19.27 -15.03 5.58
CA PRO A 553 18.10 -15.00 6.46
C PRO A 553 17.93 -13.66 7.18
N ALA A 554 16.70 -13.40 7.65
CA ALA A 554 16.42 -12.36 8.63
C ALA A 554 16.86 -12.80 10.04
N ALA A 555 17.33 -11.83 10.84
CA ALA A 555 17.78 -12.11 12.20
C ALA A 555 16.61 -12.28 13.18
N GLY A 556 15.45 -11.67 12.92
CA GLY A 556 14.26 -11.79 13.75
C GLY A 556 13.32 -12.93 13.40
N TRP A 557 13.69 -13.82 12.45
CA TRP A 557 12.81 -14.90 12.00
C TRP A 557 12.67 -16.00 13.05
N ASN A 558 11.43 -16.35 13.38
CA ASN A 558 11.08 -17.44 14.29
C ASN A 558 9.84 -18.18 13.74
N PRO A 559 10.01 -19.30 13.01
CA PRO A 559 8.90 -20.03 12.39
C PRO A 559 7.97 -20.69 13.42
N ALA A 560 8.52 -21.12 14.56
CA ALA A 560 7.75 -21.77 15.62
C ALA A 560 6.66 -20.85 16.21
N ALA A 561 6.85 -19.53 16.19
CA ALA A 561 5.84 -18.56 16.61
C ALA A 561 4.67 -18.42 15.61
N LEU A 562 4.86 -18.80 14.33
CA LEU A 562 3.78 -18.88 13.34
C LEU A 562 3.08 -20.25 13.41
N GLU A 563 3.86 -21.31 13.58
CA GLU A 563 3.36 -22.68 13.75
C GLU A 563 2.45 -22.79 14.99
N SER A 564 2.81 -22.11 16.09
CA SER A 564 1.98 -22.05 17.31
C SER A 564 0.67 -21.27 17.17
N VAL A 565 0.39 -20.65 16.01
CA VAL A 565 -0.88 -19.96 15.71
C VAL A 565 -1.54 -20.45 14.39
N ALA A 566 -1.22 -21.66 13.94
CA ALA A 566 -1.76 -22.21 12.70
C ALA A 566 -3.31 -22.33 12.71
N ASP A 567 -3.90 -22.64 13.88
CA ASP A 567 -5.35 -22.72 14.08
C ASP A 567 -6.04 -21.36 13.97
N GLU A 568 -5.43 -20.31 14.55
CA GLU A 568 -5.84 -18.92 14.40
C GLU A 568 -5.83 -18.49 12.92
N PHE A 569 -4.85 -18.94 12.15
CA PHE A 569 -4.78 -18.68 10.70
C PHE A 569 -5.87 -19.44 9.91
N ALA A 570 -6.21 -20.67 10.31
CA ALA A 570 -7.34 -21.41 9.73
C ALA A 570 -8.68 -20.69 9.98
N VAL A 571 -8.91 -20.25 11.22
CA VAL A 571 -10.12 -19.49 11.61
C VAL A 571 -10.15 -18.12 10.95
N LEU A 572 -9.02 -17.41 10.86
CA LEU A 572 -8.87 -16.18 10.08
C LEU A 572 -9.28 -16.42 8.61
N GLY A 573 -8.82 -17.53 8.01
CA GLY A 573 -9.20 -17.96 6.67
C GLY A 573 -10.71 -18.03 6.45
N GLY A 574 -11.44 -18.57 7.42
CA GLY A 574 -12.90 -18.61 7.43
C GLY A 574 -13.61 -17.27 7.70
N LEU A 575 -12.94 -16.30 8.33
CA LEU A 575 -13.47 -14.95 8.58
C LEU A 575 -13.27 -14.01 7.38
N LEU A 576 -12.21 -14.19 6.59
CA LEU A 576 -11.88 -13.39 5.40
C LEU A 576 -13.06 -13.11 4.45
N PRO A 577 -13.94 -14.08 4.11
CA PRO A 577 -15.05 -13.87 3.19
C PRO A 577 -16.06 -12.82 3.68
N LEU A 578 -16.17 -12.63 5.00
CA LEU A 578 -17.04 -11.63 5.62
C LEU A 578 -16.40 -10.23 5.64
N VAL A 579 -15.07 -10.13 5.58
CA VAL A 579 -14.34 -8.86 5.71
C VAL A 579 -13.81 -8.32 4.38
N ASP A 580 -13.69 -9.15 3.35
CA ASP A 580 -13.43 -8.74 1.97
C ASP A 580 -14.73 -8.51 1.18
N ASP A 581 -14.72 -7.53 0.28
CA ASP A 581 -15.83 -7.22 -0.63
C ASP A 581 -15.74 -7.98 -1.96
N SER A 582 -14.60 -8.63 -2.25
CA SER A 582 -14.45 -9.55 -3.39
C SER A 582 -15.48 -10.70 -3.35
N THR A 583 -15.90 -11.12 -2.16
CA THR A 583 -16.96 -12.12 -1.95
C THR A 583 -18.30 -11.70 -2.56
N LEU A 584 -18.68 -10.43 -2.41
CA LEU A 584 -19.93 -9.90 -2.99
C LEU A 584 -19.82 -9.80 -4.52
N VAL A 585 -18.66 -9.39 -5.04
CA VAL A 585 -18.39 -9.40 -6.49
C VAL A 585 -18.55 -10.80 -7.08
N ARG A 586 -17.97 -11.83 -6.45
CA ARG A 586 -18.08 -13.24 -6.90
C ARG A 586 -19.53 -13.74 -6.84
N LEU A 587 -20.24 -13.55 -5.72
CA LEU A 587 -21.62 -14.00 -5.55
C LEU A 587 -22.59 -13.32 -6.53
N GLY A 588 -22.42 -12.02 -6.75
CA GLY A 588 -23.27 -11.25 -7.66
C GLY A 588 -23.06 -11.61 -9.14
N LEU A 589 -21.81 -11.84 -9.55
CA LEU A 589 -21.51 -12.37 -10.89
C LEU A 589 -22.05 -13.79 -11.06
N TYR A 590 -21.89 -14.68 -10.08
CA TYR A 590 -22.50 -16.01 -10.09
C TYR A 590 -24.03 -15.94 -10.25
N ALA A 591 -24.70 -15.11 -9.44
CA ALA A 591 -26.15 -14.93 -9.51
C ALA A 591 -26.58 -14.39 -10.89
N HIS A 592 -25.91 -13.35 -11.40
CA HIS A 592 -26.21 -12.79 -12.72
C HIS A 592 -25.98 -13.79 -13.86
N PHE A 593 -24.88 -14.56 -13.83
CA PHE A 593 -24.61 -15.62 -14.81
C PHE A 593 -25.71 -16.68 -14.77
N THR A 594 -26.01 -17.27 -13.61
CA THR A 594 -27.02 -18.34 -13.50
C THR A 594 -28.45 -17.88 -13.82
N ALA A 595 -28.75 -16.58 -13.71
CA ALA A 595 -30.01 -16.00 -14.14
C ALA A 595 -30.10 -15.68 -15.64
N THR A 596 -28.97 -15.69 -16.37
CA THR A 596 -28.91 -15.28 -17.80
C THR A 596 -28.35 -16.35 -18.74
N ARG A 597 -27.61 -17.34 -18.22
CA ARG A 597 -26.89 -18.37 -18.98
C ARG A 597 -27.15 -19.75 -18.35
N GLY A 598 -27.59 -20.70 -19.18
CA GLY A 598 -27.91 -22.07 -18.77
C GLY A 598 -26.79 -23.10 -19.00
N GLY A 599 -25.55 -22.67 -19.25
CA GLY A 599 -24.44 -23.58 -19.58
C GLY A 599 -23.13 -22.86 -19.92
N PRO A 600 -22.08 -23.62 -20.32
CA PRO A 600 -20.76 -23.08 -20.66
C PRO A 600 -20.84 -21.94 -21.68
N THR A 601 -20.38 -20.76 -21.32
CA THR A 601 -20.51 -19.54 -22.13
C THR A 601 -19.12 -18.93 -22.35
N PRO A 602 -18.71 -18.60 -23.59
CA PRO A 602 -17.41 -17.95 -23.85
C PRO A 602 -17.25 -16.65 -23.03
N ILE A 603 -16.09 -16.46 -22.40
CA ILE A 603 -15.89 -15.41 -21.39
C ILE A 603 -16.19 -13.99 -21.91
N LEU A 604 -15.92 -13.74 -23.20
CA LEU A 604 -16.19 -12.47 -23.87
C LEU A 604 -17.69 -12.22 -24.15
N ASP A 605 -18.50 -13.27 -24.28
CA ASP A 605 -19.94 -13.13 -24.43
C ASP A 605 -20.60 -12.81 -23.09
N TYR A 606 -20.17 -13.48 -22.01
CA TYR A 606 -20.62 -13.12 -20.67
C TYR A 606 -20.14 -11.71 -20.25
N TYR A 607 -18.92 -11.31 -20.63
CA TYR A 607 -18.48 -9.92 -20.43
C TYR A 607 -19.36 -8.91 -21.20
N ARG A 608 -19.84 -9.29 -22.40
CA ARG A 608 -20.77 -8.48 -23.22
C ARG A 608 -22.08 -8.22 -22.48
N ASP A 609 -22.63 -9.24 -21.83
CA ASP A 609 -23.83 -9.13 -21.00
C ASP A 609 -23.60 -8.15 -19.84
N VAL A 610 -22.51 -8.34 -19.07
CA VAL A 610 -22.20 -7.52 -17.89
C VAL A 610 -22.01 -6.04 -18.24
N VAL A 611 -21.35 -5.70 -19.36
CA VAL A 611 -21.19 -4.28 -19.76
C VAL A 611 -22.47 -3.66 -20.33
N ALA A 612 -23.39 -4.47 -20.88
CA ALA A 612 -24.68 -3.97 -21.39
C ALA A 612 -25.61 -3.46 -20.27
N LEU A 613 -25.40 -3.89 -19.02
CA LEU A 613 -26.14 -3.43 -17.83
C LEU A 613 -25.95 -1.94 -17.49
N GLY A 614 -24.93 -1.28 -18.07
CA GLY A 614 -24.56 0.09 -17.73
C GLY A 614 -24.05 0.26 -16.29
N ALA A 615 -23.70 1.49 -15.91
CA ALA A 615 -22.98 1.73 -14.65
C ALA A 615 -23.75 1.30 -13.38
N GLN A 616 -25.08 1.51 -13.35
CA GLN A 616 -25.91 1.14 -12.20
C GLN A 616 -26.14 -0.37 -12.12
N GLY A 617 -26.42 -1.04 -13.23
CA GLY A 617 -26.56 -2.50 -13.24
C GLY A 617 -25.25 -3.23 -12.95
N ILE A 618 -24.11 -2.71 -13.43
CA ILE A 618 -22.78 -3.18 -13.02
C ILE A 618 -22.59 -3.00 -11.50
N SER A 619 -22.89 -1.82 -10.93
CA SER A 619 -22.79 -1.62 -9.47
C SER A 619 -23.74 -2.54 -8.68
N SER A 620 -24.92 -2.84 -9.22
CA SER A 620 -25.89 -3.77 -8.62
C SER A 620 -25.37 -5.22 -8.58
N VAL A 621 -24.81 -5.70 -9.69
CA VAL A 621 -24.15 -7.02 -9.79
C VAL A 621 -22.90 -7.08 -8.92
N MET A 622 -22.00 -6.09 -9.00
CA MET A 622 -20.73 -6.07 -8.24
C MET A 622 -20.92 -5.91 -6.72
N THR A 623 -22.11 -5.52 -6.26
CA THR A 623 -22.49 -5.49 -4.84
C THR A 623 -23.49 -6.59 -4.43
N ALA A 624 -23.83 -7.49 -5.37
CA ALA A 624 -24.77 -8.61 -5.23
C ALA A 624 -26.14 -8.22 -4.63
N GLN A 625 -26.73 -7.14 -5.14
CA GLN A 625 -28.05 -6.70 -4.69
C GLN A 625 -29.11 -7.77 -5.00
N GLY A 626 -29.97 -8.09 -4.03
CA GLY A 626 -31.04 -9.09 -4.17
C GLY A 626 -30.61 -10.57 -4.10
N ASP A 627 -29.32 -10.92 -4.14
CA ASP A 627 -28.90 -12.32 -3.99
C ASP A 627 -29.03 -12.80 -2.53
N PRO A 628 -29.72 -13.94 -2.26
CA PRO A 628 -29.89 -14.44 -0.90
C PRO A 628 -28.60 -14.88 -0.22
N ALA A 629 -27.59 -15.38 -0.94
CA ALA A 629 -26.31 -15.77 -0.33
C ALA A 629 -25.48 -14.54 0.05
N ALA A 630 -25.52 -13.48 -0.76
CA ALA A 630 -24.96 -12.18 -0.42
C ALA A 630 -25.67 -11.55 0.78
N GLU A 631 -26.98 -11.71 0.94
CA GLU A 631 -27.68 -11.25 2.14
C GLU A 631 -27.28 -12.05 3.39
N THR A 632 -27.10 -13.37 3.27
CA THR A 632 -26.49 -14.18 4.35
C THR A 632 -25.09 -13.67 4.71
N VAL A 633 -24.26 -13.28 3.73
CA VAL A 633 -22.95 -12.65 3.99
C VAL A 633 -23.10 -11.30 4.70
N ARG A 634 -24.08 -10.45 4.33
CA ARG A 634 -24.35 -9.18 5.04
C ARG A 634 -24.81 -9.42 6.48
N GLN A 635 -25.70 -10.38 6.71
CA GLN A 635 -26.17 -10.77 8.04
C GLN A 635 -25.03 -11.29 8.92
N ARG A 636 -24.19 -12.20 8.40
CA ARG A 636 -23.00 -12.71 9.12
C ARG A 636 -21.97 -11.60 9.36
N ARG A 637 -21.70 -10.73 8.39
CA ARG A 637 -20.86 -9.53 8.55
C ARG A 637 -21.40 -8.61 9.65
N ALA A 638 -22.72 -8.43 9.75
CA ALA A 638 -23.35 -7.65 10.82
C ALA A 638 -23.22 -8.31 12.20
N GLN A 639 -23.37 -9.64 12.30
CA GLN A 639 -23.14 -10.39 13.54
C GLN A 639 -21.68 -10.28 14.02
N LEU A 640 -20.71 -10.38 13.11
CA LEU A 640 -19.30 -10.16 13.41
C LEU A 640 -19.01 -8.72 13.87
N VAL A 641 -19.60 -7.71 13.21
CA VAL A 641 -19.46 -6.30 13.59
C VAL A 641 -20.10 -6.01 14.95
N ALA A 642 -21.24 -6.65 15.28
CA ALA A 642 -21.84 -6.55 16.61
C ALA A 642 -20.93 -7.15 17.69
N ARG A 643 -20.34 -8.34 17.45
CA ARG A 643 -19.37 -8.93 18.37
C ARG A 643 -18.12 -8.07 18.55
N LEU A 644 -17.64 -7.42 17.49
CA LEU A 644 -16.55 -6.44 17.59
C LEU A 644 -16.98 -5.18 18.39
N ALA A 645 -18.23 -4.74 18.31
CA ALA A 645 -18.73 -3.61 19.10
C ALA A 645 -18.81 -3.96 20.60
N GLU A 646 -19.24 -5.17 20.94
CA GLU A 646 -19.17 -5.69 22.32
C GLU A 646 -17.73 -5.66 22.85
N LEU A 647 -16.80 -6.28 22.12
CA LEU A 647 -15.38 -6.35 22.51
C LEU A 647 -14.71 -4.97 22.59
N ALA A 648 -15.07 -4.02 21.73
CA ALA A 648 -14.54 -2.66 21.76
C ALA A 648 -15.01 -1.81 22.96
N THR A 649 -16.07 -2.24 23.67
CA THR A 649 -16.56 -1.58 24.89
C THR A 649 -16.22 -2.35 26.17
N ALA A 650 -15.58 -3.51 26.06
CA ALA A 650 -15.16 -4.31 27.21
C ALA A 650 -14.01 -3.63 27.99
N PRO A 651 -13.96 -3.76 29.33
CA PRO A 651 -12.90 -3.16 30.14
C PRO A 651 -11.58 -3.92 29.95
N GLY A 652 -10.54 -3.20 29.53
CA GLY A 652 -9.19 -3.77 29.40
C GLY A 652 -8.34 -3.02 28.36
N GLU A 653 -7.09 -3.45 28.23
CA GLU A 653 -6.18 -2.96 27.18
C GLU A 653 -6.06 -3.93 26.00
N VAL A 654 -6.39 -5.20 26.24
CA VAL A 654 -6.42 -6.31 25.27
C VAL A 654 -7.75 -7.03 25.44
N VAL A 655 -8.37 -7.44 24.33
CA VAL A 655 -9.61 -8.24 24.31
C VAL A 655 -9.47 -9.34 23.27
N ASP A 656 -9.94 -10.55 23.60
CA ASP A 656 -9.84 -11.70 22.71
C ASP A 656 -11.15 -11.98 21.97
N LEU A 657 -11.04 -12.19 20.66
CA LEU A 657 -12.08 -12.77 19.84
C LEU A 657 -12.04 -14.30 20.01
N ASP A 658 -12.52 -14.78 21.17
CA ASP A 658 -12.54 -16.19 21.61
C ASP A 658 -12.43 -17.17 20.43
N LEU A 659 -11.28 -17.83 20.31
CA LEU A 659 -10.95 -18.73 19.20
C LEU A 659 -12.04 -19.77 18.98
N ASP A 660 -12.69 -20.22 20.05
CA ASP A 660 -13.69 -21.25 20.01
C ASP A 660 -15.06 -20.71 19.55
N TRP A 661 -15.44 -19.48 19.94
CA TRP A 661 -16.55 -18.74 19.33
C TRP A 661 -16.28 -18.50 17.85
N ALA A 662 -15.06 -18.08 17.48
CA ALA A 662 -14.69 -17.78 16.10
C ALA A 662 -14.72 -19.06 15.24
N ARG A 663 -14.20 -20.19 15.74
CA ARG A 663 -14.27 -21.52 15.12
C ARG A 663 -15.72 -21.98 14.91
N ARG A 664 -16.58 -21.87 15.93
CA ARG A 664 -18.04 -22.15 15.83
C ARG A 664 -18.75 -21.21 14.84
N PHE A 665 -18.39 -19.94 14.83
CA PHE A 665 -19.00 -18.93 13.96
C PHE A 665 -18.63 -19.16 12.49
N VAL A 666 -17.36 -19.44 12.20
CA VAL A 666 -16.87 -19.88 10.88
C VAL A 666 -17.56 -21.17 10.43
N GLY A 667 -17.67 -22.17 11.32
CA GLY A 667 -18.41 -23.41 11.04
C GLY A 667 -19.92 -23.22 10.80
N SER A 668 -20.47 -22.04 11.08
CA SER A 668 -21.86 -21.66 10.78
C SER A 668 -22.05 -20.89 9.46
N LEU A 669 -20.96 -20.71 8.69
CA LEU A 669 -20.99 -20.09 7.37
C LEU A 669 -21.27 -21.14 6.27
N PRO A 670 -21.99 -20.80 5.19
CA PRO A 670 -22.13 -21.67 4.03
C PRO A 670 -20.75 -22.05 3.45
N GLY A 671 -20.48 -23.35 3.28
CA GLY A 671 -19.18 -23.85 2.79
C GLY A 671 -18.73 -23.28 1.44
N SER A 672 -19.68 -22.81 0.63
CA SER A 672 -19.44 -22.03 -0.60
C SER A 672 -18.60 -20.76 -0.40
N LEU A 673 -18.40 -20.28 0.83
CA LEU A 673 -17.72 -19.00 1.11
C LEU A 673 -16.20 -19.10 1.32
N GLY A 674 -15.59 -20.29 1.39
CA GLY A 674 -14.16 -20.47 1.75
C GLY A 674 -13.13 -19.72 0.86
N VAL A 675 -11.88 -19.65 1.32
CA VAL A 675 -10.76 -19.04 0.57
C VAL A 675 -9.91 -20.14 -0.08
N ASP A 676 -10.07 -20.31 -1.39
CA ASP A 676 -9.46 -21.42 -2.14
C ASP A 676 -7.95 -21.23 -2.30
N GLY A 677 -7.15 -22.26 -1.98
CA GLY A 677 -5.70 -22.23 -2.13
C GLY A 677 -4.98 -21.28 -1.17
N GLY A 678 -5.61 -20.91 -0.04
CA GLY A 678 -4.98 -20.17 1.04
C GLY A 678 -4.81 -18.66 0.79
N PHE A 679 -3.97 -18.02 1.60
CA PHE A 679 -3.74 -16.58 1.55
C PHE A 679 -2.34 -16.19 2.03
N ALA A 680 -1.79 -15.10 1.49
CA ALA A 680 -0.57 -14.51 2.02
C ALA A 680 -0.89 -13.49 3.11
N ALA A 681 -0.07 -13.46 4.15
CA ALA A 681 -0.18 -12.56 5.27
C ALA A 681 1.12 -11.78 5.50
N ARG A 682 0.98 -10.48 5.74
CA ARG A 682 2.05 -9.69 6.34
C ARG A 682 1.96 -9.79 7.85
N VAL A 683 3.08 -10.07 8.50
CA VAL A 683 3.17 -10.25 9.96
C VAL A 683 4.42 -9.57 10.52
N GLN A 684 4.38 -9.21 11.79
CA GLN A 684 5.56 -8.87 12.59
C GLN A 684 5.55 -9.73 13.85
N LEU A 685 6.72 -10.05 14.39
CA LEU A 685 6.86 -10.90 15.57
C LEU A 685 7.18 -10.02 16.80
N ALA A 686 6.58 -10.33 17.94
CA ALA A 686 6.66 -9.52 19.15
C ALA A 686 6.54 -10.42 20.39
N ASP A 687 7.65 -10.72 21.06
CA ASP A 687 7.66 -11.38 22.39
C ASP A 687 6.79 -12.65 22.48
N GLY A 688 6.86 -13.51 21.45
CA GLY A 688 6.07 -14.75 21.34
C GLY A 688 4.68 -14.59 20.69
N THR A 689 4.25 -13.36 20.39
CA THR A 689 2.99 -13.07 19.68
C THR A 689 3.22 -12.75 18.20
N VAL A 690 2.20 -13.02 17.38
CA VAL A 690 2.19 -12.71 15.94
C VAL A 690 1.27 -11.52 15.69
N VAL A 691 1.79 -10.47 15.04
CA VAL A 691 1.06 -9.22 14.80
C VAL A 691 0.61 -9.14 13.36
N LEU A 692 -0.68 -9.35 13.10
CA LEU A 692 -1.25 -9.33 11.76
C LEU A 692 -1.21 -7.92 11.16
N ASN A 693 -0.56 -7.80 10.00
CA ASN A 693 -0.29 -6.55 9.33
C ASN A 693 -0.98 -6.42 7.95
N SER A 694 -1.48 -7.50 7.38
CA SER A 694 -2.63 -7.55 6.45
C SER A 694 -2.74 -8.95 5.88
N VAL A 695 -3.94 -9.33 5.43
CA VAL A 695 -4.07 -10.42 4.46
C VAL A 695 -4.07 -9.88 3.02
N MET A 696 -3.64 -10.72 2.08
CA MET A 696 -3.48 -10.50 0.65
C MET A 696 -3.59 -11.85 -0.09
N SER A 697 -3.75 -11.85 -1.42
CA SER A 697 -3.81 -13.10 -2.22
C SER A 697 -2.59 -13.99 -1.98
N GLY A 698 -2.78 -15.31 -1.85
CA GLY A 698 -1.69 -16.29 -1.77
C GLY A 698 -1.10 -16.64 -3.14
N GLN A 699 -0.76 -17.92 -3.33
CA GLN A 699 -0.34 -18.51 -4.60
C GLN A 699 0.88 -17.83 -5.26
N GLY A 700 1.84 -17.37 -4.44
CA GLY A 700 3.08 -16.74 -4.92
C GLY A 700 2.93 -15.27 -5.39
N VAL A 701 1.72 -14.71 -5.43
CA VAL A 701 1.44 -13.39 -6.02
C VAL A 701 2.29 -12.26 -5.40
N PHE A 702 2.44 -12.24 -4.07
CA PHE A 702 3.19 -11.18 -3.37
C PHE A 702 4.69 -11.48 -3.19
N TYR A 703 5.20 -12.47 -3.93
CA TYR A 703 6.62 -12.82 -4.03
C TYR A 703 7.18 -12.51 -5.43
N SER A 704 6.33 -12.58 -6.46
CA SER A 704 6.67 -12.54 -7.89
C SER A 704 7.69 -11.46 -8.31
N ARG A 705 7.42 -10.18 -7.97
CA ARG A 705 8.27 -9.04 -8.32
C ARG A 705 9.70 -9.15 -7.76
N PHE A 706 9.88 -9.88 -6.66
CA PHE A 706 11.18 -10.04 -6.01
C PHE A 706 11.95 -11.28 -6.49
N CYS A 707 11.32 -12.17 -7.27
CA CYS A 707 11.94 -13.39 -7.80
C CYS A 707 13.15 -13.12 -8.71
N ASP A 708 13.19 -11.98 -9.41
CA ASP A 708 14.38 -11.52 -10.18
C ASP A 708 15.14 -10.36 -9.49
N LEU A 709 14.87 -10.08 -8.21
CA LEU A 709 15.64 -9.13 -7.41
C LEU A 709 16.65 -9.87 -6.52
N LEU A 710 16.24 -11.03 -6.01
CA LEU A 710 17.05 -11.90 -5.16
C LEU A 710 17.77 -12.93 -6.04
N PRO A 711 19.11 -12.89 -6.15
CA PRO A 711 19.85 -13.93 -6.86
C PRO A 711 19.71 -15.28 -6.12
N PRO A 712 19.98 -16.42 -6.79
CA PRO A 712 20.12 -17.69 -6.10
C PRO A 712 21.20 -17.62 -5.01
N GLU A 713 20.92 -18.23 -3.86
CA GLU A 713 21.86 -18.36 -2.75
C GLU A 713 23.00 -19.33 -3.11
N PRO A 714 24.16 -19.29 -2.41
CA PRO A 714 25.30 -20.18 -2.71
C PRO A 714 25.02 -21.68 -2.62
N ASN A 715 23.93 -22.09 -1.97
CA ASN A 715 23.45 -23.49 -1.90
C ASN A 715 22.51 -23.89 -3.06
N GLY A 716 22.27 -23.00 -4.03
CA GLY A 716 21.37 -23.21 -5.16
C GLY A 716 19.89 -22.91 -4.89
N TRP A 717 19.50 -22.57 -3.65
CA TRP A 717 18.12 -22.16 -3.35
C TRP A 717 17.80 -20.81 -3.99
N SER A 718 16.56 -20.62 -4.43
CA SER A 718 16.07 -19.32 -4.91
C SER A 718 14.57 -19.17 -4.66
N LEU A 719 14.15 -17.92 -4.39
CA LEU A 719 12.73 -17.60 -4.24
C LEU A 719 11.93 -17.95 -5.51
N ALA A 720 12.50 -17.71 -6.70
CA ALA A 720 11.88 -18.06 -7.98
C ALA A 720 11.63 -19.57 -8.12
N GLY A 721 12.56 -20.42 -7.67
CA GLY A 721 12.39 -21.86 -7.63
C GLY A 721 11.34 -22.31 -6.62
N ALA A 722 11.42 -21.80 -5.39
CA ALA A 722 10.49 -22.14 -4.31
C ALA A 722 9.03 -21.74 -4.63
N VAL A 723 8.83 -20.56 -5.23
CA VAL A 723 7.51 -20.10 -5.68
C VAL A 723 6.98 -20.99 -6.82
N ARG A 724 7.80 -21.34 -7.82
CA ARG A 724 7.39 -22.25 -8.90
C ARG A 724 7.04 -23.66 -8.40
N ALA A 725 7.73 -24.17 -7.40
CA ALA A 725 7.46 -25.49 -6.81
C ALA A 725 6.15 -25.53 -5.99
N ALA A 726 5.68 -24.39 -5.49
CA ALA A 726 4.45 -24.27 -4.69
C ALA A 726 3.21 -23.81 -5.48
N ILE A 727 3.38 -23.41 -6.75
CA ILE A 727 2.30 -22.94 -7.62
C ILE A 727 1.50 -24.12 -8.19
N GLU A 728 0.18 -23.97 -8.28
CA GLU A 728 -0.69 -25.05 -8.76
C GLU A 728 -0.43 -25.37 -10.26
N PRO A 729 -0.45 -26.66 -10.67
CA PRO A 729 -0.14 -27.07 -12.05
C PRO A 729 -1.04 -26.48 -13.16
N ARG A 730 -2.15 -25.82 -12.79
CA ARG A 730 -3.06 -25.12 -13.71
C ARG A 730 -3.35 -23.67 -13.30
N GLN A 731 -2.49 -23.10 -12.48
CA GLN A 731 -2.44 -21.66 -12.24
C GLN A 731 -2.07 -20.93 -13.53
N MET A 732 -2.78 -19.84 -13.83
CA MET A 732 -2.67 -19.08 -15.07
C MET A 732 -2.49 -17.60 -14.75
N ASP A 733 -1.34 -17.04 -15.11
CA ASP A 733 -1.05 -15.62 -14.89
C ASP A 733 -1.82 -14.71 -15.87
N LEU A 734 -2.11 -13.48 -15.44
CA LEU A 734 -2.64 -12.40 -16.27
C LEU A 734 -1.51 -11.39 -16.56
N THR A 735 -0.76 -11.63 -17.62
CA THR A 735 0.57 -11.04 -17.94
C THR A 735 0.59 -9.52 -18.27
N ALA A 736 -0.46 -8.78 -17.90
CA ALA A 736 -0.68 -7.40 -18.31
C ALA A 736 0.02 -6.38 -17.38
N VAL A 737 1.11 -5.78 -17.86
CA VAL A 737 1.87 -4.77 -17.10
C VAL A 737 1.17 -3.41 -17.08
N LEU A 738 0.38 -3.07 -18.11
CA LEU A 738 -0.47 -1.86 -18.17
C LEU A 738 0.28 -0.54 -17.87
N GLY A 739 1.57 -0.47 -18.24
CA GLY A 739 2.45 0.68 -18.00
C GLY A 739 2.88 0.90 -16.54
N LEU A 740 2.77 -0.10 -15.66
CA LEU A 740 3.01 0.05 -14.23
C LEU A 740 4.12 -0.90 -13.72
N ASN A 741 5.24 -0.35 -13.26
CA ASN A 741 6.40 -1.13 -12.77
C ASN A 741 6.08 -2.13 -11.64
N ILE A 742 5.03 -1.88 -10.86
CA ILE A 742 4.55 -2.80 -9.81
C ILE A 742 4.00 -4.12 -10.36
N ALA A 743 3.68 -4.18 -11.65
CA ALA A 743 3.16 -5.37 -12.31
C ALA A 743 4.23 -6.24 -13.00
N VAL A 744 5.51 -5.83 -12.98
CA VAL A 744 6.60 -6.55 -13.65
C VAL A 744 7.13 -7.69 -12.79
N HIS A 745 7.21 -8.90 -13.35
CA HIS A 745 7.77 -10.10 -12.72
C HIS A 745 8.21 -11.14 -13.78
N PRO A 746 9.06 -12.12 -13.44
CA PRO A 746 9.38 -13.23 -14.32
C PRO A 746 8.16 -14.14 -14.59
N PRO A 747 8.23 -15.02 -15.61
CA PRO A 747 7.29 -16.14 -15.76
C PRO A 747 7.41 -17.10 -14.56
N LEU A 748 6.29 -17.33 -13.88
CA LEU A 748 6.21 -18.15 -12.66
C LEU A 748 5.06 -19.16 -12.70
N ALA A 749 3.90 -18.77 -13.23
CA ALA A 749 2.78 -19.68 -13.46
C ALA A 749 3.05 -20.62 -14.65
N PRO A 750 2.56 -21.87 -14.64
CA PRO A 750 2.71 -22.81 -15.76
C PRO A 750 1.88 -22.42 -16.99
N LEU A 751 0.86 -21.58 -16.83
CA LEU A 751 0.03 -21.05 -17.91
C LEU A 751 0.05 -19.51 -17.91
N GLU A 752 -0.07 -18.90 -19.09
CA GLU A 752 -0.25 -17.44 -19.26
C GLU A 752 -1.57 -17.15 -19.98
N LEU A 753 -2.29 -16.09 -19.58
CA LEU A 753 -3.40 -15.49 -20.31
C LEU A 753 -2.99 -14.14 -20.92
N ARG A 754 -2.86 -14.11 -22.25
CA ARG A 754 -2.55 -12.91 -23.03
C ARG A 754 -3.76 -11.98 -23.07
N TYR A 755 -3.73 -10.96 -22.21
CA TYR A 755 -4.72 -9.88 -22.18
C TYR A 755 -4.76 -9.11 -23.53
N PRO A 756 -5.89 -8.49 -23.93
CA PRO A 756 -5.96 -7.82 -25.23
C PRO A 756 -4.98 -6.66 -25.35
N ARG A 757 -4.24 -6.61 -26.47
CA ARG A 757 -3.08 -5.74 -26.76
C ARG A 757 -1.77 -6.03 -26.01
N VAL A 758 -1.71 -7.01 -25.11
CA VAL A 758 -0.46 -7.45 -24.46
C VAL A 758 0.34 -8.36 -25.38
N VAL A 759 1.66 -8.22 -25.37
CA VAL A 759 2.59 -9.10 -26.10
C VAL A 759 3.21 -10.09 -25.11
N SER A 760 2.92 -11.39 -25.28
CA SER A 760 3.61 -12.48 -24.57
C SER A 760 4.93 -12.84 -25.28
N PRO A 761 5.95 -13.33 -24.54
CA PRO A 761 7.18 -13.84 -25.16
C PRO A 761 7.00 -15.20 -25.86
N GLY A 762 5.96 -15.97 -25.50
CA GLY A 762 5.72 -17.31 -26.04
C GLY A 762 4.23 -17.65 -26.23
N ALA A 763 3.94 -18.95 -26.29
CA ALA A 763 2.59 -19.48 -26.39
C ALA A 763 1.79 -19.23 -25.10
N ALA A 764 0.70 -18.49 -25.20
CA ALA A 764 -0.19 -18.14 -24.11
C ALA A 764 -1.64 -18.44 -24.50
N HIS A 765 -2.53 -18.64 -23.53
CA HIS A 765 -3.98 -18.66 -23.74
C HIS A 765 -4.50 -17.27 -24.10
N THR A 766 -5.65 -17.24 -24.74
CA THR A 766 -6.38 -16.03 -25.09
C THR A 766 -7.82 -16.08 -24.56
N LEU A 767 -8.49 -14.93 -24.52
CA LEU A 767 -9.90 -14.85 -24.10
C LEU A 767 -10.88 -15.50 -25.09
N ALA A 768 -10.43 -15.87 -26.30
CA ALA A 768 -11.23 -16.67 -27.23
C ALA A 768 -11.25 -18.17 -26.84
N GLU A 769 -10.33 -18.62 -25.99
CA GLU A 769 -10.09 -20.03 -25.65
C GLU A 769 -10.54 -20.39 -24.22
N LEU A 770 -11.42 -19.58 -23.64
CA LEU A 770 -11.92 -19.70 -22.26
C LEU A 770 -13.45 -19.62 -22.21
N THR A 771 -14.08 -20.64 -21.63
CA THR A 771 -15.48 -20.63 -21.22
C THR A 771 -15.62 -20.32 -19.73
N VAL A 772 -16.69 -19.60 -19.39
CA VAL A 772 -17.20 -19.41 -18.04
C VAL A 772 -18.26 -20.46 -17.77
N GLU A 773 -18.17 -21.11 -16.63
CA GLU A 773 -19.11 -22.12 -16.14
C GLU A 773 -19.46 -21.85 -14.68
N ALA A 774 -20.70 -22.19 -14.28
CA ALA A 774 -21.14 -22.08 -12.91
C ALA A 774 -20.82 -23.36 -12.14
N ASP A 775 -20.01 -23.25 -11.09
CA ASP A 775 -19.93 -24.27 -10.04
C ASP A 775 -21.05 -23.98 -9.02
N HIS A 776 -22.08 -24.82 -9.03
CA HIS A 776 -23.23 -24.72 -8.13
C HIS A 776 -22.93 -25.18 -6.70
N ALA A 777 -21.89 -26.00 -6.48
CA ALA A 777 -21.51 -26.47 -5.15
C ALA A 777 -20.76 -25.37 -4.36
N THR A 778 -19.79 -24.71 -5.01
CA THR A 778 -19.06 -23.58 -4.40
C THR A 778 -19.71 -22.21 -4.64
N ARG A 779 -20.78 -22.13 -5.45
CA ARG A 779 -21.43 -20.90 -5.94
C ARG A 779 -20.44 -19.91 -6.58
N ARG A 780 -19.58 -20.43 -7.47
CA ARG A 780 -18.53 -19.67 -8.16
C ARG A 780 -18.66 -19.76 -9.67
N LEU A 781 -17.96 -18.85 -10.35
CA LEU A 781 -17.72 -18.96 -11.78
C LEU A 781 -16.30 -19.46 -12.00
N VAL A 782 -16.16 -20.60 -12.66
CA VAL A 782 -14.87 -21.20 -13.01
C VAL A 782 -14.55 -20.92 -14.48
N LEU A 783 -13.26 -20.89 -14.81
CA LEU A 783 -12.78 -20.78 -16.18
C LEU A 783 -12.31 -22.14 -16.67
N ARG A 784 -12.79 -22.58 -17.84
CA ARG A 784 -12.32 -23.80 -18.51
C ARG A 784 -11.65 -23.43 -19.82
N SER A 785 -10.51 -24.05 -20.13
CA SER A 785 -9.89 -23.85 -21.44
C SER A 785 -10.51 -24.76 -22.50
N THR A 786 -10.80 -24.19 -23.67
CA THR A 786 -11.25 -24.93 -24.84
C THR A 786 -10.13 -25.72 -25.53
N ARG A 787 -8.86 -25.53 -25.13
CA ARG A 787 -7.72 -26.30 -25.67
C ARG A 787 -7.68 -27.75 -25.19
N ASP A 788 -8.02 -27.98 -23.92
CA ASP A 788 -7.89 -29.28 -23.25
C ASP A 788 -9.11 -29.68 -22.40
N GLY A 789 -10.16 -28.86 -22.37
CA GLY A 789 -11.39 -29.11 -21.61
C GLY A 789 -11.23 -29.00 -20.09
N ARG A 790 -10.09 -28.54 -19.57
CA ARG A 790 -9.80 -28.52 -18.13
C ARG A 790 -9.93 -27.13 -17.53
N ILE A 791 -10.35 -27.06 -16.26
CA ILE A 791 -10.44 -25.83 -15.48
C ILE A 791 -9.05 -25.20 -15.34
N VAL A 792 -8.96 -23.87 -15.36
CA VAL A 792 -7.74 -23.08 -15.14
C VAL A 792 -7.96 -22.08 -14.01
N GLN A 793 -6.98 -21.96 -13.10
CA GLN A 793 -7.03 -21.05 -11.96
C GLN A 793 -6.38 -19.73 -12.37
N LEU A 794 -7.19 -18.74 -12.77
CA LEU A 794 -6.68 -17.41 -13.11
C LEU A 794 -6.17 -16.70 -11.86
N THR A 795 -4.87 -16.50 -11.76
CA THR A 795 -4.22 -15.87 -10.62
C THR A 795 -3.22 -14.83 -11.15
N PRO A 796 -3.62 -13.54 -11.22
CA PRO A 796 -2.71 -12.46 -11.62
C PRO A 796 -1.52 -12.37 -10.66
N MET A 797 -0.33 -12.76 -11.12
CA MET A 797 0.91 -12.79 -10.34
C MET A 797 1.46 -11.38 -10.07
N SER A 798 0.93 -10.37 -10.76
CA SER A 798 1.30 -8.97 -10.62
C SER A 798 0.81 -8.36 -9.29
N PHE A 799 1.58 -7.46 -8.65
CA PHE A 799 1.14 -6.74 -7.44
C PHE A 799 0.09 -5.63 -7.77
N LEU A 800 -0.61 -5.71 -8.90
CA LEU A 800 -1.51 -4.68 -9.39
C LEU A 800 -2.89 -4.77 -8.73
N PHE A 801 -3.23 -3.77 -7.91
CA PHE A 801 -4.57 -3.71 -7.31
C PHE A 801 -5.66 -3.54 -8.39
N PRO A 802 -6.71 -4.40 -8.46
CA PRO A 802 -7.64 -4.47 -9.60
C PRO A 802 -8.27 -3.15 -10.03
N ALA A 803 -8.59 -2.25 -9.09
CA ALA A 803 -9.15 -0.93 -9.41
C ALA A 803 -8.24 -0.06 -10.29
N ALA A 804 -6.93 -0.29 -10.31
CA ALA A 804 -5.99 0.41 -11.18
C ALA A 804 -6.19 0.04 -12.66
N GLY A 805 -6.61 -1.19 -12.96
CA GLY A 805 -6.80 -1.68 -14.32
C GLY A 805 -8.04 -1.10 -15.04
N PRO A 806 -8.16 -1.37 -16.36
CA PRO A 806 -9.38 -1.20 -17.15
C PRO A 806 -10.56 -2.04 -16.63
N MET A 807 -11.73 -1.96 -17.26
CA MET A 807 -12.91 -2.70 -16.80
C MET A 807 -12.78 -4.20 -17.06
N LEU A 808 -12.31 -4.62 -18.24
CA LEU A 808 -12.08 -6.04 -18.54
C LEU A 808 -11.09 -6.66 -17.53
N TYR A 809 -10.00 -5.97 -17.19
CA TYR A 809 -9.06 -6.44 -16.16
C TYR A 809 -9.74 -6.68 -14.80
N ARG A 810 -10.63 -5.77 -14.36
CA ARG A 810 -11.38 -5.92 -13.09
C ARG A 810 -12.35 -7.10 -13.13
N PHE A 811 -12.99 -7.33 -14.27
CA PHE A 811 -13.87 -8.47 -14.48
C PHE A 811 -13.08 -9.79 -14.44
N LEU A 812 -11.93 -9.86 -15.11
CA LEU A 812 -11.03 -11.02 -15.02
C LEU A 812 -10.55 -11.27 -13.58
N CYS A 813 -10.21 -10.22 -12.83
CA CYS A 813 -9.88 -10.32 -11.41
C CYS A 813 -11.00 -10.89 -10.51
N ALA A 814 -12.25 -10.98 -10.97
CA ALA A 814 -13.33 -11.60 -10.19
C ALA A 814 -13.30 -13.15 -10.22
N PHE A 815 -12.69 -13.75 -11.24
CA PHE A 815 -12.47 -15.20 -11.34
C PHE A 815 -11.25 -15.68 -10.55
N ALA A 816 -10.47 -14.74 -10.00
CA ALA A 816 -9.26 -15.01 -9.26
C ALA A 816 -9.51 -15.09 -7.73
N PRO A 817 -8.71 -15.88 -6.98
CA PRO A 817 -8.77 -15.96 -5.52
C PRO A 817 -8.14 -14.73 -4.84
N ILE A 818 -8.55 -13.53 -5.27
CA ILE A 818 -8.03 -12.27 -4.74
C ILE A 818 -8.63 -12.02 -3.36
N VAL A 819 -7.74 -11.87 -2.37
CA VAL A 819 -8.08 -11.42 -1.02
C VAL A 819 -7.66 -9.96 -0.86
N GLY A 820 -8.66 -9.08 -0.79
CA GLY A 820 -8.52 -7.63 -0.64
C GLY A 820 -8.68 -7.10 0.79
N ALA A 821 -8.74 -7.99 1.79
CA ALA A 821 -9.06 -7.68 3.19
C ALA A 821 -8.10 -6.63 3.82
N ARG A 822 -8.55 -5.38 3.91
CA ARG A 822 -7.78 -4.26 4.47
C ARG A 822 -7.64 -4.35 6.00
N ARG A 823 -6.52 -3.83 6.54
CA ARG A 823 -6.31 -3.64 7.99
C ARG A 823 -7.49 -2.91 8.64
N GLY A 824 -7.76 -3.29 9.89
CA GLY A 824 -8.72 -2.63 10.75
C GLY A 824 -10.00 -3.44 10.89
N TRP A 825 -10.02 -4.37 11.83
CA TRP A 825 -11.24 -4.97 12.34
C TRP A 825 -12.06 -3.90 13.04
N TRP A 826 -11.39 -3.08 13.85
CA TRP A 826 -11.97 -1.89 14.46
C TRP A 826 -12.38 -0.82 13.44
N HIS A 827 -11.80 -0.77 12.23
CA HIS A 827 -12.20 0.19 11.20
C HIS A 827 -13.63 -0.04 10.66
N ARG A 828 -14.26 -1.16 11.03
CA ARG A 828 -15.66 -1.52 10.71
C ARG A 828 -16.66 -0.99 11.74
N LEU A 829 -16.17 -0.60 12.91
CA LEU A 829 -16.95 0.14 13.90
C LEU A 829 -17.00 1.63 13.52
N PRO A 830 -18.05 2.38 13.91
CA PRO A 830 -18.10 3.82 13.72
C PRO A 830 -16.95 4.56 14.41
N ALA A 831 -16.79 5.85 14.07
CA ALA A 831 -15.66 6.66 14.51
C ALA A 831 -15.86 7.36 15.86
N ASP A 832 -17.03 7.20 16.48
CA ASP A 832 -17.42 7.76 17.78
C ASP A 832 -16.84 7.02 18.98
N VAL A 833 -16.53 5.72 18.83
CA VAL A 833 -15.76 4.92 19.81
C VAL A 833 -14.35 5.51 19.94
N PRO A 834 -13.99 6.19 21.05
CA PRO A 834 -12.81 7.07 21.10
C PRO A 834 -11.51 6.33 21.44
N ARG A 835 -11.62 5.14 22.02
CA ARG A 835 -10.51 4.22 22.33
C ARG A 835 -10.99 2.81 22.03
N VAL A 836 -10.14 2.01 21.39
CA VAL A 836 -10.35 0.58 21.15
C VAL A 836 -9.16 -0.22 21.70
N PRO A 837 -9.39 -1.34 22.41
CA PRO A 837 -8.32 -2.20 22.93
C PRO A 837 -7.56 -2.92 21.80
N ARG A 838 -6.46 -3.60 22.14
CA ARG A 838 -5.80 -4.54 21.22
C ARG A 838 -6.72 -5.74 21.01
N LEU A 839 -6.94 -6.15 19.75
CA LEU A 839 -7.75 -7.32 19.41
C LEU A 839 -6.85 -8.52 19.19
N THR A 840 -7.01 -9.57 19.98
CA THR A 840 -6.43 -10.89 19.72
C THR A 840 -7.47 -11.85 19.14
N LEU A 841 -6.96 -12.92 18.56
CA LEU A 841 -7.61 -14.20 18.33
C LEU A 841 -6.55 -15.20 18.77
N GLY A 842 -6.62 -15.73 20.00
CA GLY A 842 -5.55 -16.57 20.55
C GLY A 842 -4.17 -15.86 20.54
N GLY A 843 -3.15 -16.52 20.00
CA GLY A 843 -1.79 -15.95 19.87
C GLY A 843 -1.62 -14.87 18.79
N LEU A 844 -2.65 -14.66 17.96
CA LEU A 844 -2.63 -13.75 16.80
C LEU A 844 -3.27 -12.40 17.13
N VAL A 845 -2.48 -11.31 17.12
CA VAL A 845 -3.00 -9.94 17.24
C VAL A 845 -3.62 -9.52 15.90
N LEU A 846 -4.95 -9.49 15.84
CA LEU A 846 -5.73 -9.11 14.66
C LEU A 846 -5.75 -7.60 14.40
N ASP A 847 -5.80 -6.79 15.46
CA ASP A 847 -5.81 -5.33 15.37
C ASP A 847 -5.15 -4.69 16.61
N ARG A 848 -4.58 -3.49 16.42
CA ARG A 848 -3.83 -2.77 17.46
C ARG A 848 -4.74 -1.94 18.35
N ARG A 849 -4.35 -1.74 19.62
CA ARG A 849 -4.93 -0.72 20.50
C ARG A 849 -4.81 0.65 19.82
N ALA A 850 -5.90 1.42 19.83
CA ALA A 850 -5.93 2.70 19.14
C ALA A 850 -6.84 3.74 19.80
N TRP A 851 -6.46 5.00 19.66
CA TRP A 851 -7.21 6.18 20.08
C TRP A 851 -7.71 6.92 18.83
N ARG A 852 -8.95 7.39 18.87
CA ARG A 852 -9.71 7.94 17.73
C ARG A 852 -10.27 9.29 18.12
N LEU A 853 -9.84 10.31 17.39
CA LEU A 853 -10.16 11.70 17.70
C LEU A 853 -10.75 12.36 16.44
N PRO A 854 -11.93 12.99 16.51
CA PRO A 854 -12.46 13.75 15.39
C PRO A 854 -11.55 14.93 15.04
N ALA A 855 -11.47 15.27 13.76
CA ALA A 855 -10.81 16.50 13.30
C ALA A 855 -11.53 17.76 13.81
N GLY A 856 -10.76 18.82 14.10
CA GLY A 856 -11.28 20.05 14.66
C GLY A 856 -10.33 20.71 15.68
N PRO A 857 -10.85 21.63 16.52
CA PRO A 857 -10.07 22.35 17.51
C PRO A 857 -9.73 21.44 18.73
N LEU A 858 -8.72 20.59 18.58
CA LEU A 858 -8.04 19.98 19.72
C LEU A 858 -7.28 21.06 20.50
N ASP A 859 -7.39 21.06 21.83
CA ASP A 859 -6.66 21.96 22.73
C ASP A 859 -5.19 21.51 22.86
N LEU A 860 -4.45 21.75 21.78
CA LEU A 860 -3.05 21.40 21.59
C LEU A 860 -2.32 22.55 20.89
N PRO A 861 -1.07 22.84 21.27
CA PRO A 861 -0.28 23.88 20.64
C PRO A 861 -0.01 23.59 19.14
N THR A 862 0.51 24.58 18.42
CA THR A 862 0.92 24.41 17.01
C THR A 862 2.39 24.01 16.85
N THR A 863 3.16 24.11 17.93
CA THR A 863 4.57 23.77 18.05
C THR A 863 4.85 22.99 19.32
N ALA A 864 6.03 22.40 19.37
CA ALA A 864 6.64 21.79 20.56
C ALA A 864 8.07 22.32 20.64
N GLU A 865 8.22 23.63 20.80
CA GLU A 865 9.50 24.34 20.83
C GLU A 865 9.77 24.99 22.21
N THR A 866 8.83 24.88 23.17
CA THR A 866 8.94 25.40 24.55
C THR A 866 8.47 24.41 25.62
N VAL A 867 8.95 24.56 26.86
CA VAL A 867 8.53 23.74 28.02
C VAL A 867 7.02 23.78 28.25
N ALA A 868 6.39 24.96 28.14
CA ALA A 868 4.94 25.11 28.33
C ALA A 868 4.11 24.31 27.32
N GLU A 869 4.55 24.27 26.05
CA GLU A 869 3.92 23.44 25.01
C GLU A 869 4.12 21.95 25.28
N LEU A 870 5.33 21.52 25.68
CA LEU A 870 5.60 20.12 26.02
C LEU A 870 4.74 19.64 27.20
N ARG A 871 4.60 20.45 28.26
CA ARG A 871 3.71 20.12 29.39
C ARG A 871 2.23 20.08 28.98
N ALA A 872 1.79 20.95 28.06
CA ALA A 872 0.42 20.90 27.53
C ALA A 872 0.15 19.60 26.74
N VAL A 873 1.06 19.21 25.84
CA VAL A 873 0.98 17.95 25.10
C VAL A 873 1.04 16.74 26.05
N ARG A 874 1.90 16.77 27.08
CA ARG A 874 2.06 15.68 28.05
C ARG A 874 0.84 15.47 28.93
N ARG A 875 0.13 16.55 29.31
CA ARG A 875 -1.19 16.44 29.97
C ARG A 875 -2.19 15.76 29.05
N TRP A 876 -2.47 16.35 27.88
CA TRP A 876 -3.39 15.79 26.88
C TRP A 876 -3.15 14.30 26.55
N GLN A 877 -1.87 13.90 26.46
CA GLN A 877 -1.48 12.50 26.24
C GLN A 877 -1.85 11.61 27.45
N ARG A 878 -1.52 12.03 28.67
CA ARG A 878 -1.85 11.32 29.92
C ARG A 878 -3.35 11.24 30.15
N ASP A 879 -4.08 12.34 29.90
CA ASP A 879 -5.54 12.46 30.08
C ASP A 879 -6.32 11.48 29.17
N LEU A 880 -5.78 11.19 27.98
CA LEU A 880 -6.31 10.20 27.04
C LEU A 880 -5.71 8.79 27.23
N GLY A 881 -4.72 8.64 28.11
CA GLY A 881 -3.97 7.41 28.32
C GLY A 881 -3.32 6.87 27.04
N ILE A 882 -2.65 7.74 26.27
CA ILE A 882 -1.94 7.38 25.03
C ILE A 882 -0.50 6.98 25.34
N ASP A 883 0.00 5.92 24.70
CA ASP A 883 1.40 5.45 24.83
C ASP A 883 2.44 6.52 24.45
N ASP A 884 3.61 6.48 25.10
CA ASP A 884 4.75 7.36 24.77
C ASP A 884 5.30 7.12 23.34
N GLU A 885 4.99 5.98 22.72
CA GLU A 885 5.44 5.55 21.41
C GLU A 885 4.28 4.95 20.59
N CYS A 886 3.97 5.54 19.45
CA CYS A 886 2.77 5.22 18.67
C CYS A 886 2.92 5.54 17.16
N PHE A 887 1.93 5.17 16.36
CA PHE A 887 1.80 5.59 14.96
C PHE A 887 0.51 6.36 14.74
N PHE A 888 0.59 7.59 14.21
CA PHE A 888 -0.61 8.36 13.86
C PHE A 888 -0.95 8.31 12.37
N THR A 889 -2.24 8.42 12.06
CA THR A 889 -2.79 8.69 10.73
C THR A 889 -3.87 9.76 10.82
N VAL A 890 -4.04 10.51 9.74
CA VAL A 890 -5.28 11.25 9.46
C VAL A 890 -6.04 10.45 8.41
N ARG A 891 -7.30 10.12 8.69
CA ARG A 891 -8.23 9.44 7.79
C ARG A 891 -9.24 10.45 7.25
N GLU A 892 -9.35 10.58 5.93
CA GLU A 892 -10.41 11.35 5.28
C GLU A 892 -11.81 10.84 5.69
N ALA A 893 -12.81 11.72 5.71
CA ALA A 893 -14.21 11.39 5.98
C ALA A 893 -14.74 10.27 5.05
N PRO A 894 -15.69 9.42 5.51
CA PRO A 894 -16.38 8.45 4.66
C PRO A 894 -17.05 9.13 3.45
N ALA A 895 -16.84 8.57 2.26
CA ALA A 895 -17.37 9.16 1.03
C ALA A 895 -18.87 8.85 0.85
N PRO A 896 -19.69 9.79 0.35
CA PRO A 896 -21.15 9.64 0.24
C PRO A 896 -21.60 8.65 -0.86
N ASP A 897 -20.68 8.17 -1.71
CA ASP A 897 -20.93 7.23 -2.82
C ASP A 897 -20.72 5.75 -2.41
N ALA A 898 -20.94 5.40 -1.14
CA ALA A 898 -20.62 4.09 -0.57
C ALA A 898 -21.33 2.88 -1.24
N GLY A 899 -22.41 3.10 -1.99
CA GLY A 899 -23.13 2.07 -2.75
C GLY A 899 -22.80 2.00 -4.26
N ASP A 900 -22.09 2.98 -4.83
CA ASP A 900 -21.72 2.96 -6.25
C ASP A 900 -20.31 2.39 -6.43
N TRP A 901 -20.24 1.09 -6.68
CA TRP A 901 -18.99 0.35 -6.91
C TRP A 901 -18.17 0.95 -8.06
N VAL A 902 -18.81 1.42 -9.14
CA VAL A 902 -18.12 2.03 -10.29
C VAL A 902 -17.51 3.38 -9.90
N ALA A 903 -18.22 4.24 -9.17
CA ALA A 903 -17.69 5.51 -8.66
C ALA A 903 -16.58 5.30 -7.62
N GLN A 904 -16.80 4.41 -6.64
CA GLN A 904 -15.83 4.05 -5.61
C GLN A 904 -14.54 3.50 -6.22
N THR A 905 -14.64 2.58 -7.18
CA THR A 905 -13.48 2.01 -7.88
C THR A 905 -12.75 3.08 -8.71
N ARG A 906 -13.46 4.03 -9.34
CA ARG A 906 -12.87 5.21 -10.02
C ARG A 906 -12.24 6.21 -9.03
N ARG A 907 -12.71 6.31 -7.79
CA ARG A 907 -12.13 7.12 -6.70
C ARG A 907 -10.82 6.49 -6.23
N TRP A 908 -10.82 5.19 -5.92
CA TRP A 908 -9.62 4.45 -5.52
C TRP A 908 -8.56 4.41 -6.63
N ALA A 909 -8.95 4.22 -7.90
CA ALA A 909 -8.05 4.26 -9.05
C ALA A 909 -7.30 5.60 -9.20
N ARG A 910 -7.91 6.71 -8.74
CA ARG A 910 -7.28 8.04 -8.67
C ARG A 910 -6.41 8.17 -7.43
N GLN A 911 -6.93 7.85 -6.24
CA GLN A 911 -6.18 7.95 -4.97
C GLN A 911 -4.90 7.10 -4.97
N ALA A 912 -4.96 5.87 -5.50
CA ALA A 912 -3.81 4.98 -5.63
C ALA A 912 -2.74 5.56 -6.58
N ARG A 913 -3.13 6.02 -7.79
CA ARG A 913 -2.23 6.69 -8.74
C ARG A 913 -1.65 8.00 -8.22
N GLN A 914 -2.38 8.72 -7.36
CA GLN A 914 -1.95 9.97 -6.73
C GLN A 914 -1.13 9.78 -5.45
N ALA A 915 -0.95 8.54 -4.96
CA ALA A 915 -0.25 8.20 -3.72
C ALA A 915 -0.75 8.95 -2.46
N ARG A 916 -2.01 9.42 -2.48
CA ARG A 916 -2.66 10.21 -1.41
C ARG A 916 -3.27 9.36 -0.27
N LEU A 917 -2.93 8.07 -0.21
CA LEU A 917 -3.38 7.19 0.87
C LEU A 917 -2.83 7.66 2.22
N SER A 918 -3.63 7.54 3.29
CA SER A 918 -3.29 7.97 4.65
C SER A 918 -2.00 7.31 5.15
N LYS A 919 -0.91 8.09 5.19
CA LYS A 919 0.40 7.58 5.60
C LYS A 919 0.48 7.54 7.13
N ARG A 920 0.63 6.34 7.69
CA ARG A 920 1.12 6.13 9.06
C ARG A 920 2.47 6.84 9.22
N HIS A 921 2.57 7.69 10.23
CA HIS A 921 3.80 8.32 10.72
C HIS A 921 4.07 7.82 12.13
N TYR A 922 5.33 7.47 12.42
CA TYR A 922 5.77 7.15 13.78
C TYR A 922 5.85 8.44 14.62
N LEU A 923 5.50 8.34 15.89
CA LEU A 923 5.50 9.42 16.87
C LEU A 923 5.99 8.90 18.21
N HIS A 924 6.91 9.63 18.81
CA HIS A 924 7.35 9.41 20.18
C HIS A 924 7.16 10.71 20.96
N PHE A 925 6.34 10.70 22.01
CA PHE A 925 6.02 11.90 22.79
C PHE A 925 7.25 12.51 23.45
N GLY A 926 8.23 11.68 23.82
CA GLY A 926 9.55 12.12 24.27
C GLY A 926 10.38 12.92 23.25
N SER A 927 9.94 13.07 21.99
CA SER A 927 10.67 13.78 20.93
C SER A 927 9.97 15.07 20.47
N PRO A 928 10.47 16.26 20.86
CA PRO A 928 9.92 17.55 20.41
C PRO A 928 9.88 17.70 18.88
N LEU A 929 10.87 17.16 18.16
CA LEU A 929 10.89 17.21 16.69
C LEU A 929 9.76 16.37 16.06
N LEU A 930 9.45 15.19 16.60
CA LEU A 930 8.34 14.36 16.11
C LEU A 930 6.97 14.93 16.53
N LEU A 931 6.87 15.52 17.73
CA LEU A 931 5.68 16.30 18.13
C LEU A 931 5.40 17.43 17.13
N ASN A 932 6.41 18.17 16.69
CA ASN A 932 6.26 19.19 15.65
C ASN A 932 5.79 18.63 14.28
N VAL A 933 6.07 17.35 13.96
CA VAL A 933 5.54 16.67 12.76
C VAL A 933 4.06 16.30 12.93
N PHE A 934 3.63 15.95 14.14
CA PHE A 934 2.25 15.62 14.52
C PHE A 934 1.35 16.86 14.60
N LEU A 935 1.73 17.86 15.40
CA LEU A 935 0.93 19.08 15.65
C LEU A 935 0.66 19.90 14.39
N ARG A 936 1.55 19.78 13.38
CA ARG A 936 1.44 20.36 12.02
C ARG A 936 0.80 19.42 10.98
N GLN A 937 0.18 18.33 11.40
CA GLN A 937 -0.63 17.43 10.57
C GLN A 937 -2.06 17.24 11.09
N LEU A 938 -2.33 17.60 12.34
CA LEU A 938 -3.68 17.70 12.89
C LEU A 938 -4.55 18.66 12.05
N PRO A 939 -5.66 18.21 11.44
CA PRO A 939 -6.64 19.10 10.84
C PRO A 939 -7.33 19.90 11.95
N ARG A 940 -7.26 21.24 11.86
CA ARG A 940 -7.81 22.15 12.86
C ARG A 940 -9.27 22.55 12.58
N GLU A 941 -9.76 22.28 11.38
CA GLU A 941 -11.16 22.43 10.98
C GLU A 941 -11.87 21.07 11.05
N ALA A 942 -13.17 21.07 11.39
CA ALA A 942 -13.99 19.87 11.44
C ALA A 942 -14.51 19.49 10.05
N ASP A 943 -13.67 18.81 9.26
CA ASP A 943 -13.96 18.34 7.90
C ASP A 943 -14.57 16.91 7.85
N GLY A 944 -14.80 16.30 9.02
CA GLY A 944 -15.23 14.90 9.15
C GLY A 944 -14.08 13.88 9.09
N SER A 945 -12.82 14.32 8.98
CA SER A 945 -11.66 13.45 9.12
C SER A 945 -11.49 12.95 10.56
N VAL A 946 -10.74 11.87 10.73
CA VAL A 946 -10.44 11.27 12.03
C VAL A 946 -8.93 11.09 12.19
N VAL A 947 -8.37 11.60 13.28
CA VAL A 947 -7.00 11.30 13.70
C VAL A 947 -7.04 9.98 14.47
N VAL A 948 -6.28 8.99 14.00
CA VAL A 948 -6.14 7.70 14.67
C VAL A 948 -4.69 7.53 15.08
N LEU A 949 -4.45 7.37 16.38
CA LEU A 949 -3.17 6.94 16.95
C LEU A 949 -3.28 5.44 17.27
N GLU A 950 -2.30 4.65 16.86
CA GLU A 950 -2.21 3.20 17.13
C GLU A 950 -0.96 2.92 17.96
N GLU A 951 -1.01 1.98 18.89
CA GLU A 951 0.16 1.54 19.67
C GLU A 951 1.34 1.11 18.78
N ALA A 952 2.57 1.34 19.24
CA ALA A 952 3.75 0.79 18.58
C ALA A 952 3.92 -0.70 18.95
N LEU A 953 3.35 -1.59 18.13
CA LEU A 953 3.44 -3.05 18.30
C LEU A 953 4.00 -3.72 17.01
N PRO A 954 5.08 -4.52 17.08
CA PRO A 954 6.03 -4.61 18.19
C PRO A 954 6.56 -3.24 18.60
N ALA A 955 6.88 -3.07 19.88
CA ALA A 955 7.61 -1.90 20.33
C ALA A 955 9.01 -1.95 19.70
N PRO A 956 9.54 -0.87 19.11
CA PRO A 956 10.85 -0.90 18.44
C PRO A 956 12.04 -1.31 19.33
N ALA A 957 11.85 -1.29 20.65
CA ALA A 957 12.77 -1.82 21.66
C ALA A 957 12.66 -3.34 21.93
N SER A 958 11.49 -3.97 21.70
CA SER A 958 11.29 -5.44 21.84
C SER A 958 11.16 -6.19 20.51
N ALA A 959 11.06 -5.46 19.39
CA ALA A 959 11.07 -6.05 18.05
C ALA A 959 12.38 -6.83 17.80
N PRO A 960 12.32 -8.13 17.48
CA PRO A 960 13.52 -8.89 17.11
C PRO A 960 14.03 -8.41 15.75
N ARG A 961 15.27 -7.89 15.73
CA ARG A 961 15.93 -7.26 14.58
C ARG A 961 17.46 -7.22 14.80
N PRO A 962 18.30 -7.06 13.76
CA PRO A 962 19.68 -6.64 13.94
C PRO A 962 19.74 -5.25 14.60
N ALA A 963 20.71 -4.98 15.48
CA ALA A 963 20.88 -3.67 16.12
C ALA A 963 21.03 -2.52 15.10
N THR A 964 21.74 -2.79 14.00
CA THR A 964 21.91 -1.88 12.85
C THR A 964 20.65 -1.72 11.98
N GLY A 965 19.65 -2.58 12.15
CA GLY A 965 18.45 -2.65 11.32
C GLY A 965 17.25 -1.88 11.90
N GLY A 966 16.38 -1.43 11.00
CA GLY A 966 15.03 -0.97 11.33
C GLY A 966 14.07 -2.12 11.62
N ALA A 967 12.78 -1.82 11.70
CA ALA A 967 11.73 -2.80 11.93
C ALA A 967 11.65 -3.83 10.78
N GLU A 968 11.52 -5.11 11.13
CA GLU A 968 11.27 -6.22 10.19
C GLU A 968 9.76 -6.50 10.05
N GLU A 969 9.33 -6.96 8.87
CA GLU A 969 7.97 -7.45 8.57
C GLU A 969 8.05 -8.56 7.52
N TYR A 970 7.49 -9.73 7.85
CA TYR A 970 7.52 -10.93 7.00
C TYR A 970 6.30 -10.99 6.07
N VAL A 971 6.41 -11.76 5.00
CA VAL A 971 5.31 -12.21 4.14
C VAL A 971 5.35 -13.74 4.14
N ILE A 972 4.35 -14.34 4.78
CA ILE A 972 4.12 -15.78 4.84
C ILE A 972 2.90 -16.13 4.00
N GLU A 973 2.80 -17.35 3.52
CA GLU A 973 1.63 -17.84 2.80
C GLU A 973 1.05 -19.04 3.55
N TYR A 974 -0.14 -18.85 4.13
CA TYR A 974 -0.92 -19.91 4.77
C TYR A 974 -1.65 -20.70 3.69
N VAL A 975 -1.61 -22.03 3.79
CA VAL A 975 -2.27 -22.96 2.89
C VAL A 975 -3.40 -23.63 3.64
N ALA A 976 -4.62 -23.60 3.07
CA ALA A 976 -5.72 -24.40 3.59
C ALA A 976 -5.49 -25.88 3.23
N GLY A 977 -5.51 -26.75 4.25
CA GLY A 977 -5.49 -28.21 4.10
C GLY A 977 -6.87 -28.82 3.87
#